data_AF-A0A261BQ89-F1
#
_entry.id   AF-A0A261BQ89-F1
#
_cell.length_a   1.000
_cell.length_b   1.000
_cell.length_c   1.000
_cell.angle_alpha   90.00
_cell.angle_beta   90.00
_cell.angle_gamma   90.00
#
_symmetry.space_group_name_H-M   'P 1'
#
loop_
_entity.id
_entity.type
_entity.pdbx_description
1 polymer ?
#
loop_
_entity_poly.entity_id
_entity_poly.type
_entity_poly.pdbx_seq_one_letter_code
_entity_poly.pdbx_strand_id
1 'polypeptide(L)'
;MIIRAVSVIVITLDRTFAVFLPITYHKSRQNISNSAIVALVSCYPIVCNIILWNICDYSYEFVPGCVNVGCLLNQCYIKYSLGFEVVTHSIIALISLILAIKLYVWNDCTKNLKSKDIERVRHHANYIALIDPFIIIVFDIIPSTATAMIPSKIWEGYGSPFTGFRMSGYAIEGFLVQRALKRRKGTVSNFNNSTSRRNNNHKSSISITVLHSDRNGGKLGRNKEKKPFDLLKNQKCTIPKLDINGSEVIHFFHTPKPLACQISGNVEEDWVFLDDEGVIRFSRNRQRAKCQMQYFWRSNDDDNNYGEMIDIKDGDRFNGSDFGSVTCYQGFTKWTTLLWTITQNEEAHERAKKLTKLEKRKSYNVYFLGFDSLSQMSFRRKLPKTVKFLEETLGSVVLNGYNIVGDGTPQAFIPILTGRTETELPLSRKRFPESKYLDEIYPMVWMNYSDKGYVTMFGEDMHQVATFTYRLKGFNHQPTDHYPRTFFKDVEYRGDSTCINSQPVHKIWFQNCERFMNVYKDVPRFLLMHQGLLSHDDINLVGVEDIDLSDHLNHMNHEGIFDDSFVIVMADHGHRFAKLRETHQGQLEERMPFFSISIPKELRSTEKGKLMEKNLRENSEKLTSPFDMHASLMDILNLSPHGSGFDEMQDASSERSLSVFRPIPTNRTCAQAGIEPHWCTCLSWKSAVDTSEDRLLTKRIATAVVDQLNKEISAEKDLCAPLTLSTILDAKKLIPDKDLLAYTNVKDQDGFVPDLSGNTKTAFAHYQLKIQTTPGNAIYEVTLFYDMINGELKMDFGAISHVNKYGDNPHCIIGRNFFLATFCMDTIVIAVSSTAIFFLALAIITNSWLLFSIFVSQKLKKSSSLALFYAKFAVDIVFGFADLITVFLMLSKLLSTSPGILDYQPNLYFYAVWSALTISNLRTFFVLTINFDRVFAIANSVLILIPFLHIIVDNSVLWGFCEFQLNIPSGCITSICLGMSCYIKYLLALEMVAHSIIASTSLLLAGKLFIWNNCKAGVKSKELERANQLALIDALIIFIFGIVPAVVMTIFPSLFEKLGSILIVAKMSGNALESYLVYRALKRNKVTTSTIYD
;
A
#
# COMPACT_ATOMS: atom_id res chain seq x y z
N MET A 1 31.74 12.87 12.56
CA MET A 1 32.97 12.12 12.92
C MET A 1 34.16 13.06 13.15
N ILE A 2 34.56 13.87 12.18
CA ILE A 2 35.76 14.74 12.25
C ILE A 2 35.86 15.60 13.54
N ILE A 3 34.74 16.16 14.04
CA ILE A 3 34.69 16.90 15.32
C ILE A 3 35.26 16.09 16.51
N ARG A 4 35.02 14.76 16.56
CA ARG A 4 35.58 13.87 17.60
C ARG A 4 37.09 13.75 17.44
N ALA A 5 37.58 13.57 16.22
CA ALA A 5 39.01 13.44 15.93
C ALA A 5 39.79 14.70 16.37
N VAL A 6 39.27 15.89 16.06
CA VAL A 6 39.83 17.18 16.52
C VAL A 6 39.72 17.31 18.05
N SER A 7 38.59 16.94 18.66
CA SER A 7 38.44 16.92 20.13
C SER A 7 39.48 16.04 20.82
N VAL A 8 39.74 14.85 20.27
CA VAL A 8 40.71 13.89 20.83
C VAL A 8 42.14 14.40 20.67
N ILE A 9 42.53 15.02 19.55
CA ILE A 9 43.82 15.73 19.44
C ILE A 9 43.97 16.73 20.59
N VAL A 10 42.98 17.60 20.77
CA VAL A 10 43.08 18.71 21.74
C VAL A 10 43.17 18.18 23.17
N ILE A 11 42.38 17.15 23.51
CA ILE A 11 42.44 16.49 24.83
C ILE A 11 43.80 15.81 25.05
N THR A 12 44.35 15.14 24.04
CA THR A 12 45.65 14.46 24.12
C THR A 12 46.81 15.45 24.24
N LEU A 13 46.75 16.60 23.55
CA LEU A 13 47.69 17.71 23.72
C LEU A 13 47.59 18.34 25.12
N ASP A 14 46.39 18.65 25.60
CA ASP A 14 46.14 19.22 26.94
C ASP A 14 46.72 18.31 28.05
N ARG A 15 46.45 16.99 27.97
CA ARG A 15 47.06 15.97 28.85
C ARG A 15 48.59 15.93 28.76
N THR A 16 49.14 16.07 27.55
CA THR A 16 50.59 15.99 27.32
C THR A 16 51.31 17.23 27.87
N PHE A 17 50.80 18.43 27.63
CA PHE A 17 51.38 19.66 28.20
C PHE A 17 51.32 19.66 29.73
N ALA A 18 50.24 19.15 30.32
CA ALA A 18 50.12 19.00 31.77
C ALA A 18 51.21 18.09 32.39
N VAL A 19 51.64 17.04 31.68
CA VAL A 19 52.66 16.08 32.16
C VAL A 19 54.08 16.46 31.74
N PHE A 20 54.27 17.13 30.60
CA PHE A 20 55.60 17.49 30.11
C PHE A 20 56.11 18.83 30.64
N LEU A 21 55.24 19.83 30.80
CA LEU A 21 55.60 21.20 31.20
C LEU A 21 54.68 21.72 32.33
N PRO A 22 54.56 21.01 33.47
CA PRO A 22 53.51 21.25 34.46
C PRO A 22 53.45 22.68 35.01
N ILE A 23 54.60 23.32 35.25
CA ILE A 23 54.67 24.69 35.79
C ILE A 23 54.19 25.71 34.73
N THR A 24 54.70 25.61 33.50
CA THR A 24 54.32 26.48 32.38
C THR A 24 52.86 26.28 32.00
N TYR A 25 52.40 25.02 31.97
CA TYR A 25 51.01 24.65 31.71
C TYR A 25 50.08 25.25 32.77
N HIS A 26 50.35 25.06 34.07
CA HIS A 26 49.47 25.59 35.12
C HIS A 26 49.41 27.13 35.13
N LYS A 27 50.47 27.82 34.70
CA LYS A 27 50.50 29.29 34.60
C LYS A 27 49.85 29.83 33.33
N SER A 28 49.88 29.07 32.23
CA SER A 28 49.29 29.46 30.92
C SER A 28 47.83 29.04 30.77
N ARG A 29 47.47 27.84 31.25
CA ARG A 29 46.14 27.21 31.07
C ARG A 29 45.00 28.01 31.68
N GLN A 30 45.28 28.82 32.70
CA GLN A 30 44.30 29.72 33.33
C GLN A 30 43.85 30.86 32.39
N ASN A 31 44.64 31.20 31.38
CA ASN A 31 44.32 32.25 30.40
C ASN A 31 43.53 31.71 29.18
N ILE A 32 43.37 30.39 29.05
CA ILE A 32 42.65 29.75 27.94
C ILE A 32 41.33 29.19 28.46
N SER A 33 40.21 29.82 28.07
CA SER A 33 38.88 29.35 28.48
C SER A 33 38.50 28.06 27.75
N ASN A 34 37.80 27.17 28.45
CA ASN A 34 37.26 25.95 27.83
C ASN A 34 36.26 26.30 26.71
N SER A 35 35.59 27.45 26.79
CA SER A 35 34.71 27.96 25.74
C SER A 35 35.46 28.28 24.44
N ALA A 36 36.70 28.80 24.52
CA ALA A 36 37.53 29.06 23.33
C ALA A 36 37.96 27.75 22.65
N ILE A 37 38.29 26.73 23.44
CA ILE A 37 38.60 25.38 22.94
C ILE A 37 37.37 24.75 22.26
N VAL A 38 36.19 24.83 22.89
CA VAL A 38 34.94 24.34 22.31
C VAL A 38 34.55 25.13 21.05
N ALA A 39 34.73 26.45 21.03
CA ALA A 39 34.49 27.27 19.83
C ALA A 39 35.40 26.85 18.66
N LEU A 40 36.71 26.67 18.91
CA LEU A 40 37.66 26.22 17.89
C LEU A 40 37.26 24.87 17.27
N VAL A 41 36.84 23.91 18.10
CA VAL A 41 36.34 22.59 17.67
C VAL A 41 35.01 22.72 16.92
N SER A 42 34.11 23.59 17.35
CA SER A 42 32.78 23.81 16.76
C SER A 42 32.80 24.62 15.46
N CYS A 43 33.87 25.37 15.17
CA CYS A 43 34.07 26.04 13.89
C CYS A 43 34.59 25.10 12.78
N TYR A 44 35.12 23.92 13.14
CA TYR A 44 35.70 22.98 12.17
C TYR A 44 34.73 22.51 11.05
N PRO A 45 33.41 22.32 11.27
CA PRO A 45 32.45 22.02 10.21
C PRO A 45 32.39 23.08 9.10
N ILE A 46 32.76 24.34 9.39
CA ILE A 46 32.85 25.40 8.36
C ILE A 46 34.01 25.09 7.42
N VAL A 47 35.16 24.64 7.95
CA VAL A 47 36.31 24.20 7.15
C VAL A 47 35.94 22.99 6.28
N CYS A 48 35.17 22.03 6.82
CA CYS A 48 34.67 20.89 6.03
C CYS A 48 33.77 21.34 4.87
N ASN A 49 32.89 22.32 5.08
CA ASN A 49 32.04 22.86 4.01
C ASN A 49 32.84 23.66 2.98
N ILE A 50 33.81 24.47 3.40
CA ILE A 50 34.73 25.15 2.47
C ILE A 50 35.45 24.12 1.60
N ILE A 51 35.94 23.03 2.19
CA ILE A 51 36.66 21.99 1.44
C ILE A 51 35.73 21.21 0.51
N LEU A 52 34.52 20.85 0.93
CA LEU A 52 33.53 20.17 0.09
C LEU A 52 33.10 21.03 -1.11
N TRP A 53 32.64 22.25 -0.85
CA TRP A 53 31.99 23.09 -1.86
C TRP A 53 32.95 23.97 -2.68
N ASN A 54 34.11 24.36 -2.15
CA ASN A 54 35.00 25.33 -2.83
C ASN A 54 36.34 24.73 -3.28
N ILE A 55 36.88 23.72 -2.57
CA ILE A 55 38.19 23.11 -2.91
C ILE A 55 38.00 21.81 -3.69
N CYS A 56 36.97 21.02 -3.35
CA CYS A 56 36.60 19.82 -4.07
C CYS A 56 35.47 20.03 -5.10
N ASP A 57 34.98 21.26 -5.26
CA ASP A 57 34.01 21.67 -6.29
C ASP A 57 32.84 20.68 -6.47
N TYR A 58 32.12 20.42 -5.37
CA TYR A 58 31.08 19.40 -5.33
C TYR A 58 29.74 19.89 -5.90
N SER A 59 29.39 19.42 -7.11
CA SER A 59 28.03 19.47 -7.66
C SER A 59 27.18 18.29 -7.12
N TYR A 60 25.90 18.55 -6.85
CA TYR A 60 24.96 17.48 -6.46
C TYR A 60 24.31 16.88 -7.70
N GLU A 61 24.77 15.70 -8.10
CA GLU A 61 24.15 14.87 -9.15
C GLU A 61 23.49 13.65 -8.53
N PHE A 62 22.25 13.38 -8.93
CA PHE A 62 21.48 12.24 -8.42
C PHE A 62 21.89 10.95 -9.14
N VAL A 63 22.52 10.02 -8.41
CA VAL A 63 22.92 8.70 -8.94
C VAL A 63 21.91 7.64 -8.49
N PRO A 64 21.05 7.10 -9.38
CA PRO A 64 20.11 6.04 -9.04
C PRO A 64 20.84 4.79 -8.54
N GLY A 65 20.29 4.15 -7.50
CA GLY A 65 20.92 2.97 -6.85
C GLY A 65 21.98 3.31 -5.79
N CYS A 66 22.32 4.58 -5.56
CA CYS A 66 23.25 4.95 -4.50
C CYS A 66 22.65 4.82 -3.10
N VAL A 67 23.03 3.75 -2.37
CA VAL A 67 22.55 3.44 -1.01
C VAL A 67 23.52 3.82 0.12
N ASN A 68 24.65 4.49 -0.18
CA ASN A 68 25.65 4.84 0.83
C ASN A 68 26.34 6.19 0.57
N VAL A 69 26.92 6.79 1.61
CA VAL A 69 27.58 8.11 1.55
C VAL A 69 28.81 8.13 0.61
N GLY A 70 29.42 6.98 0.32
CA GLY A 70 30.58 6.84 -0.56
C GLY A 70 30.29 6.96 -2.05
N CYS A 71 29.02 6.80 -2.47
CA CYS A 71 28.57 7.12 -3.84
C CYS A 71 27.88 8.49 -3.95
N LEU A 72 27.64 9.17 -2.81
CA LEU A 72 27.15 10.55 -2.77
C LEU A 72 28.30 11.57 -2.84
N LEU A 73 29.38 11.37 -2.09
CA LEU A 73 30.48 12.35 -2.01
C LEU A 73 31.54 12.11 -3.10
N ASN A 74 32.08 13.19 -3.66
CA ASN A 74 33.13 13.06 -4.68
C ASN A 74 34.47 12.54 -4.12
N GLN A 75 35.27 11.95 -4.99
CA GLN A 75 36.54 11.30 -4.63
C GLN A 75 37.58 12.27 -4.02
N CYS A 76 37.51 13.57 -4.33
CA CYS A 76 38.34 14.59 -3.70
C CYS A 76 38.05 14.68 -2.19
N TYR A 77 36.77 14.86 -1.84
CA TYR A 77 36.37 15.03 -0.45
C TYR A 77 36.54 13.74 0.38
N ILE A 78 36.30 12.57 -0.23
CA ILE A 78 36.57 11.27 0.41
C ILE A 78 38.06 11.12 0.75
N LYS A 79 38.97 11.42 -0.19
CA LYS A 79 40.42 11.37 0.04
C LYS A 79 40.87 12.37 1.10
N TYR A 80 40.35 13.60 1.07
CA TYR A 80 40.60 14.60 2.11
C TYR A 80 40.15 14.09 3.49
N SER A 81 38.91 13.61 3.62
CA SER A 81 38.36 13.18 4.90
C SER A 81 39.11 11.98 5.49
N LEU A 82 39.44 10.97 4.67
CA LEU A 82 40.22 9.80 5.11
C LEU A 82 41.66 10.18 5.44
N GLY A 83 42.31 11.01 4.62
CA GLY A 83 43.67 11.49 4.86
C GLY A 83 43.78 12.32 6.14
N PHE A 84 42.81 13.22 6.37
CA PHE A 84 42.72 13.98 7.61
C PHE A 84 42.55 13.08 8.83
N GLU A 85 41.69 12.05 8.75
CA GLU A 85 41.53 11.07 9.84
C GLU A 85 42.82 10.26 10.08
N VAL A 86 43.51 9.78 9.05
CA VAL A 86 44.78 9.01 9.22
C VAL A 86 45.87 9.87 9.87
N VAL A 87 46.09 11.09 9.38
CA VAL A 87 47.09 12.02 9.94
C VAL A 87 46.76 12.37 11.39
N THR A 88 45.50 12.71 11.66
CA THR A 88 44.99 13.05 13.00
C THR A 88 45.22 11.93 14.00
N HIS A 89 44.78 10.72 13.67
CA HIS A 89 44.88 9.58 14.60
C HIS A 89 46.33 9.10 14.76
N SER A 90 47.17 9.22 13.74
CA SER A 90 48.62 8.95 13.85
C SER A 90 49.31 9.91 14.82
N ILE A 91 48.96 11.20 14.77
CA ILE A 91 49.45 12.21 15.73
C ILE A 91 48.97 11.89 17.16
N ILE A 92 47.69 11.53 17.34
CA ILE A 92 47.16 11.13 18.65
C ILE A 92 47.91 9.90 19.19
N ALA A 93 48.08 8.86 18.36
CA ALA A 93 48.76 7.63 18.78
C ALA A 93 50.22 7.88 19.18
N LEU A 94 50.96 8.68 18.40
CA LEU A 94 52.34 9.06 18.70
C LEU A 94 52.46 9.84 20.02
N ILE A 95 51.60 10.85 20.22
CA ILE A 95 51.63 11.68 21.43
C ILE A 95 51.22 10.86 22.67
N SER A 96 50.19 10.03 22.57
CA SER A 96 49.77 9.13 23.64
C SER A 96 50.86 8.10 24.00
N LEU A 97 51.61 7.58 23.01
CA LEU A 97 52.74 6.69 23.25
C LEU A 97 53.90 7.41 23.96
N ILE A 98 54.24 8.63 23.54
CA ILE A 98 55.26 9.48 24.19
C ILE A 98 54.85 9.78 25.65
N LEU A 99 53.57 10.06 25.90
CA LEU A 99 53.02 10.25 27.23
C LEU A 99 53.12 8.98 28.08
N ALA A 100 52.73 7.82 27.55
CA ALA A 100 52.84 6.54 28.24
C ALA A 100 54.30 6.17 28.58
N ILE A 101 55.24 6.40 27.66
CA ILE A 101 56.68 6.18 27.89
C ILE A 101 57.21 7.07 29.02
N LYS A 102 56.87 8.37 29.04
CA LYS A 102 57.30 9.26 30.14
C LYS A 102 56.70 8.86 31.49
N LEU A 103 55.43 8.48 31.52
CA LEU A 103 54.78 8.01 32.74
C LEU A 103 55.35 6.66 33.22
N TYR A 104 55.82 5.79 32.31
CA TYR A 104 56.53 4.56 32.62
C TYR A 104 57.93 4.82 33.20
N VAL A 105 58.74 5.68 32.57
CA VAL A 105 60.08 6.07 33.07
C VAL A 105 60.00 6.75 34.44
N TRP A 106 59.03 7.65 34.63
CA TRP A 106 58.75 8.27 35.93
C TRP A 106 58.33 7.24 37.00
N ASN A 107 57.72 6.12 36.59
CA ASN A 107 57.35 5.02 37.49
C ASN A 107 58.56 4.25 38.02
N ASP A 108 59.55 3.96 37.17
CA ASP A 108 60.70 3.14 37.56
C ASP A 108 61.74 3.91 38.41
N CYS A 109 61.92 5.20 38.16
CA CYS A 109 62.89 6.05 38.87
C CYS A 109 62.47 6.49 40.30
N THR A 110 61.26 6.14 40.79
CA THR A 110 60.72 6.64 42.08
C THR A 110 60.37 5.52 43.08
N LYS A 111 61.17 4.46 43.13
CA LYS A 111 60.92 3.22 43.91
C LYS A 111 60.95 3.32 45.45
N ASN A 112 61.36 4.45 46.06
CA ASN A 112 61.75 4.50 47.48
C ASN A 112 60.80 5.16 48.49
N LEU A 113 59.54 5.48 48.15
CA LEU A 113 58.53 5.89 49.15
C LEU A 113 57.21 5.13 48.95
N LYS A 114 56.84 4.31 49.95
CA LYS A 114 55.79 3.28 49.84
C LYS A 114 54.43 3.72 50.40
N SER A 115 53.37 3.50 49.62
CA SER A 115 52.00 3.31 50.08
C SER A 115 51.26 2.35 49.14
N LYS A 116 50.68 1.28 49.68
CA LYS A 116 50.03 0.21 48.89
C LYS A 116 48.79 0.66 48.11
N ASP A 117 48.16 1.77 48.50
CA ASP A 117 47.01 2.31 47.76
C ASP A 117 47.44 3.28 46.65
N ILE A 118 48.56 3.98 46.80
CA ILE A 118 49.13 4.83 45.74
C ILE A 118 49.65 3.96 44.60
N GLU A 119 50.34 2.86 44.91
CA GLU A 119 50.85 1.89 43.95
C GLU A 119 49.73 1.30 43.07
N ARG A 120 48.57 1.00 43.66
CA ARG A 120 47.40 0.43 42.96
C ARG A 120 46.68 1.44 42.06
N VAL A 121 46.58 2.70 42.45
CA VAL A 121 46.01 3.78 41.60
C VAL A 121 46.98 4.12 40.45
N ARG A 122 48.28 4.14 40.72
CA ARG A 122 49.35 4.45 39.76
C ARG A 122 49.46 3.43 38.63
N HIS A 123 49.34 2.14 38.96
CA HIS A 123 49.36 1.07 37.95
C HIS A 123 48.12 1.10 37.03
N HIS A 124 46.97 1.57 37.53
CA HIS A 124 45.73 1.74 36.76
C HIS A 124 45.85 2.89 35.74
N ALA A 125 46.52 3.99 36.10
CA ALA A 125 46.72 5.15 35.23
C ALA A 125 47.59 4.83 34.00
N ASN A 126 48.70 4.10 34.18
CA ASN A 126 49.52 3.64 33.04
C ASN A 126 48.78 2.65 32.13
N TYR A 127 47.90 1.81 32.69
CA TYR A 127 47.12 0.85 31.91
C TYR A 127 46.08 1.55 31.01
N ILE A 128 45.44 2.61 31.51
CA ILE A 128 44.49 3.42 30.73
C ILE A 128 45.21 4.21 29.63
N ALA A 129 46.38 4.79 29.91
CA ALA A 129 47.16 5.55 28.94
C ALA A 129 47.71 4.71 27.74
N LEU A 130 47.78 3.38 27.88
CA LEU A 130 48.19 2.46 26.81
C LEU A 130 47.02 1.87 26.02
N ILE A 131 45.78 1.91 26.55
CA ILE A 131 44.58 1.43 25.85
C ILE A 131 44.19 2.41 24.73
N ASP A 132 44.17 3.72 25.00
CA ASP A 132 43.83 4.76 24.03
C ASP A 132 44.61 4.60 22.69
N PRO A 133 45.97 4.54 22.65
CA PRO A 133 46.71 4.37 21.40
C PRO A 133 46.50 2.99 20.75
N PHE A 134 46.31 1.90 21.53
CA PHE A 134 46.05 0.57 20.96
C PHE A 134 44.71 0.51 20.22
N ILE A 135 43.64 1.05 20.83
CA ILE A 135 42.31 1.11 20.21
C ILE A 135 42.35 1.95 18.94
N ILE A 136 43.00 3.13 18.99
CA ILE A 136 43.11 4.03 17.83
C ILE A 136 43.90 3.38 16.69
N ILE A 137 44.99 2.66 16.96
CA ILE A 137 45.77 1.98 15.90
C ILE A 137 44.95 0.86 15.25
N VAL A 138 44.30 0.01 16.07
CA VAL A 138 43.62 -1.21 15.59
C VAL A 138 42.26 -0.91 14.95
N PHE A 139 41.47 0.02 15.50
CA PHE A 139 40.08 0.24 15.08
C PHE A 139 39.84 1.54 14.30
N ASP A 140 40.76 2.51 14.36
CA ASP A 140 40.67 3.74 13.55
C ASP A 140 41.73 3.78 12.43
N ILE A 141 43.04 3.67 12.72
CA ILE A 141 44.10 3.84 11.71
C ILE A 141 44.09 2.70 10.67
N ILE A 142 44.22 1.44 11.10
CA ILE A 142 44.33 0.30 10.18
C ILE A 142 43.11 0.21 9.22
N PRO A 143 41.84 0.32 9.69
CA PRO A 143 40.68 0.36 8.82
C PRO A 143 40.66 1.54 7.84
N SER A 144 41.11 2.72 8.26
CA SER A 144 41.14 3.92 7.40
C SER A 144 42.16 3.77 6.28
N THR A 145 43.36 3.29 6.61
CA THR A 145 44.42 3.05 5.63
C THR A 145 44.04 1.94 4.65
N ALA A 146 43.41 0.85 5.13
CA ALA A 146 42.88 -0.20 4.26
C ALA A 146 41.80 0.33 3.30
N THR A 147 40.87 1.16 3.80
CA THR A 147 39.83 1.79 2.98
C THR A 147 40.42 2.74 1.93
N ALA A 148 41.48 3.48 2.28
CA ALA A 148 42.16 4.40 1.35
C ALA A 148 43.04 3.70 0.29
N MET A 149 43.36 2.41 0.47
CA MET A 149 44.21 1.62 -0.44
C MET A 149 43.43 0.65 -1.35
N ILE A 150 42.16 0.34 -1.05
CA ILE A 150 41.36 -0.63 -1.80
C ILE A 150 40.38 0.09 -2.76
N PRO A 151 40.27 -0.33 -4.05
CA PRO A 151 39.38 0.33 -5.02
C PRO A 151 37.89 0.36 -4.61
N SER A 152 37.22 1.48 -4.88
CA SER A 152 35.83 1.75 -4.44
C SER A 152 34.80 0.72 -4.93
N LYS A 153 34.98 0.19 -6.15
CA LYS A 153 34.07 -0.78 -6.81
C LYS A 153 33.81 -2.07 -6.04
N ILE A 154 34.66 -2.43 -5.07
CA ILE A 154 34.48 -3.63 -4.24
C ILE A 154 33.41 -3.40 -3.14
N TRP A 155 33.14 -2.15 -2.79
CA TRP A 155 32.33 -1.76 -1.63
C TRP A 155 30.91 -1.29 -1.96
N GLU A 156 30.55 -1.22 -3.24
CA GLU A 156 29.24 -0.72 -3.70
C GLU A 156 28.08 -1.67 -3.31
N GLY A 157 28.31 -2.98 -3.24
CA GLY A 157 27.30 -3.99 -2.86
C GLY A 157 27.24 -4.38 -1.39
N TYR A 158 28.21 -3.98 -0.56
CA TYR A 158 28.31 -4.37 0.85
C TYR A 158 28.56 -3.12 1.71
N GLY A 159 27.50 -2.61 2.35
CA GLY A 159 27.56 -1.39 3.17
C GLY A 159 28.70 -1.42 4.20
N SER A 160 29.41 -0.30 4.33
CA SER A 160 30.75 -0.20 4.95
C SER A 160 30.92 -1.02 6.25
N PRO A 161 31.62 -2.18 6.18
CA PRO A 161 31.86 -3.00 7.38
C PRO A 161 32.80 -2.31 8.38
N PHE A 162 33.55 -1.31 7.93
CA PHE A 162 34.47 -0.51 8.74
C PHE A 162 33.75 0.35 9.81
N THR A 163 32.50 0.74 9.56
CA THR A 163 31.66 1.37 10.60
C THR A 163 31.40 0.40 11.76
N GLY A 164 31.22 -0.90 11.46
CA GLY A 164 31.12 -1.96 12.46
C GLY A 164 32.40 -2.09 13.28
N PHE A 165 33.56 -2.17 12.63
CA PHE A 165 34.86 -2.22 13.32
C PHE A 165 35.09 -1.01 14.23
N ARG A 166 34.86 0.22 13.74
CA ARG A 166 34.98 1.45 14.56
C ARG A 166 34.05 1.45 15.76
N MET A 167 32.77 1.12 15.58
CA MET A 167 31.80 1.06 16.67
C MET A 167 32.13 -0.04 17.69
N SER A 168 32.71 -1.17 17.25
CA SER A 168 33.23 -2.18 18.18
C SER A 168 34.44 -1.69 18.97
N GLY A 169 35.34 -0.91 18.37
CA GLY A 169 36.42 -0.22 19.09
C GLY A 169 35.90 0.69 20.20
N TYR A 170 34.88 1.50 19.92
CA TYR A 170 34.27 2.40 20.92
C TYR A 170 33.47 1.64 22.00
N ALA A 171 32.85 0.52 21.66
CA ALA A 171 32.21 -0.37 22.63
C ALA A 171 33.25 -1.04 23.55
N ILE A 172 34.40 -1.45 23.01
CA ILE A 172 35.52 -2.01 23.78
C ILE A 172 36.15 -0.94 24.68
N GLU A 173 36.40 0.28 24.18
CA GLU A 173 36.85 1.44 24.94
C GLU A 173 35.92 1.70 26.15
N GLY A 174 34.62 1.84 25.89
CA GLY A 174 33.61 2.04 26.93
C GLY A 174 33.52 0.87 27.93
N PHE A 175 33.63 -0.37 27.48
CA PHE A 175 33.62 -1.56 28.33
C PHE A 175 34.86 -1.66 29.22
N LEU A 176 36.06 -1.39 28.68
CA LEU A 176 37.31 -1.40 29.44
C LEU A 176 37.32 -0.30 30.49
N VAL A 177 36.88 0.91 30.15
CA VAL A 177 36.71 2.02 31.11
C VAL A 177 35.66 1.66 32.18
N GLN A 178 34.52 1.10 31.79
CA GLN A 178 33.49 0.67 32.77
C GLN A 178 34.01 -0.44 33.70
N ARG A 179 34.80 -1.39 33.19
CA ARG A 179 35.39 -2.49 33.96
C ARG A 179 36.50 -1.99 34.91
N ALA A 180 37.27 -0.98 34.50
CA ALA A 180 38.24 -0.31 35.35
C ALA A 180 37.60 0.43 36.55
N LEU A 181 36.31 0.78 36.46
CA LEU A 181 35.58 1.62 37.42
C LEU A 181 34.63 0.87 38.39
N LYS A 182 34.43 -0.46 38.29
CA LYS A 182 33.41 -1.19 39.10
C LYS A 182 33.97 -2.06 40.24
N ARG A 183 33.60 -1.75 41.48
CA ARG A 183 33.66 -2.67 42.64
C ARG A 183 32.39 -3.54 42.73
N ARG A 184 32.49 -4.77 43.27
CA ARG A 184 31.40 -5.77 43.44
C ARG A 184 30.84 -5.85 44.87
N LYS A 185 29.57 -6.27 45.01
CA LYS A 185 29.02 -7.14 46.07
C LYS A 185 27.98 -8.10 45.47
N GLY A 186 27.83 -9.32 46.03
CA GLY A 186 26.94 -10.41 45.56
C GLY A 186 25.47 -10.24 45.96
N THR A 187 24.45 -10.92 45.38
CA THR A 187 24.19 -12.37 45.08
C THR A 187 23.32 -13.03 46.17
N VAL A 188 22.15 -13.58 45.80
CA VAL A 188 21.52 -14.87 46.28
C VAL A 188 20.26 -15.18 45.42
N SER A 189 19.97 -16.48 45.26
CA SER A 189 18.91 -17.21 44.50
C SER A 189 17.64 -17.52 45.35
N ASN A 190 16.50 -18.12 44.94
CA ASN A 190 15.76 -18.50 43.69
C ASN A 190 14.32 -18.95 44.14
N PHE A 191 13.33 -19.22 43.24
CA PHE A 191 12.42 -20.41 43.30
C PHE A 191 11.28 -20.48 42.22
N ASN A 192 11.24 -21.62 41.51
CA ASN A 192 10.23 -22.39 40.73
C ASN A 192 8.81 -21.91 40.28
N ASN A 193 8.53 -22.19 38.98
CA ASN A 193 7.42 -22.94 38.32
C ASN A 193 6.00 -23.02 38.96
N SER A 194 4.89 -22.92 38.21
CA SER A 194 4.45 -23.95 37.23
C SER A 194 3.15 -23.59 36.45
N THR A 195 2.65 -24.54 35.63
CA THR A 195 1.69 -24.42 34.51
C THR A 195 0.20 -24.72 34.80
N SER A 196 -0.71 -24.22 33.94
CA SER A 196 -2.08 -24.78 33.72
C SER A 196 -2.47 -24.58 32.23
N ARG A 197 -2.42 -25.59 31.35
CA ARG A 197 -3.41 -26.64 31.00
C ARG A 197 -4.72 -26.16 30.32
N ARG A 198 -4.90 -26.63 29.08
CA ARG A 198 -6.12 -26.54 28.23
C ARG A 198 -7.23 -27.46 28.76
N ASN A 199 -8.49 -27.07 28.53
CA ASN A 199 -9.63 -27.99 28.44
C ASN A 199 -10.09 -28.10 26.98
N ASN A 200 -10.16 -29.32 26.45
CA ASN A 200 -10.86 -29.63 25.20
C ASN A 200 -12.25 -30.15 25.54
N ASN A 201 -13.31 -29.55 25.00
CA ASN A 201 -14.65 -30.16 24.98
C ASN A 201 -14.96 -30.66 23.57
N HIS A 202 -15.27 -31.95 23.45
CA HIS A 202 -15.75 -32.55 22.20
C HIS A 202 -17.08 -31.90 21.77
N LYS A 203 -17.11 -31.39 20.54
CA LYS A 203 -18.32 -31.32 19.71
C LYS A 203 -18.17 -32.31 18.57
N SER A 204 -19.26 -32.98 18.19
CA SER A 204 -19.31 -33.87 17.03
C SER A 204 -19.08 -33.07 15.74
N SER A 205 -17.85 -33.14 15.22
CA SER A 205 -17.44 -32.41 14.03
C SER A 205 -18.10 -32.99 12.79
N ILE A 206 -18.74 -32.13 12.00
CA ILE A 206 -19.00 -32.39 10.57
C ILE A 206 -17.64 -32.65 9.91
N SER A 207 -17.54 -33.70 9.09
CA SER A 207 -16.32 -33.94 8.31
C SER A 207 -16.26 -32.91 7.19
N ILE A 208 -15.10 -32.26 6.98
CA ILE A 208 -14.95 -31.22 5.96
C ILE A 208 -13.88 -31.65 4.96
N THR A 209 -14.28 -31.77 3.70
CA THR A 209 -13.40 -32.00 2.55
C THR A 209 -13.31 -30.71 1.75
N VAL A 210 -12.10 -30.19 1.56
CA VAL A 210 -11.85 -28.95 0.82
C VAL A 210 -11.45 -29.30 -0.61
N LEU A 211 -12.25 -28.86 -1.59
CA LEU A 211 -12.07 -29.18 -3.01
C LEU A 211 -10.91 -28.38 -3.62
N HIS A 212 -10.92 -27.07 -3.41
CA HIS A 212 -9.80 -26.19 -3.71
C HIS A 212 -9.51 -25.32 -2.48
N SER A 213 -8.25 -25.35 -2.02
CA SER A 213 -7.67 -24.39 -1.07
C SER A 213 -6.32 -23.94 -1.60
N ASP A 214 -6.04 -22.66 -1.39
CA ASP A 214 -4.84 -22.00 -1.86
C ASP A 214 -3.60 -22.23 -0.99
N ARG A 215 -3.78 -22.92 0.14
CA ARG A 215 -2.74 -23.30 1.11
C ARG A 215 -1.73 -24.31 0.53
N ASN A 216 -2.16 -25.14 -0.41
CA ASN A 216 -1.38 -26.25 -0.97
C ASN A 216 -0.93 -25.96 -2.41
N GLY A 217 -0.35 -24.78 -2.65
CA GLY A 217 0.06 -24.26 -3.97
C GLY A 217 0.47 -25.33 -4.99
N GLY A 218 -0.37 -25.56 -5.99
CA GLY A 218 -0.14 -26.49 -7.11
C GLY A 218 -0.03 -27.98 -6.78
N LYS A 219 -0.12 -28.41 -5.51
CA LYS A 219 0.15 -29.80 -5.09
C LYS A 219 -1.06 -30.72 -4.99
N LEU A 220 -2.28 -30.21 -5.20
CA LEU A 220 -3.42 -31.06 -5.51
C LEU A 220 -3.26 -31.58 -6.94
N GLY A 221 -2.65 -32.76 -7.05
CA GLY A 221 -2.45 -33.44 -8.33
C GLY A 221 -3.77 -33.79 -9.02
N ARG A 222 -3.68 -34.21 -10.29
CA ARG A 222 -4.81 -34.63 -11.15
C ARG A 222 -5.51 -35.89 -10.66
N ASN A 223 -6.12 -35.87 -9.48
CA ASN A 223 -7.15 -36.84 -9.12
C ASN A 223 -8.40 -36.50 -9.92
N LYS A 224 -8.70 -37.34 -10.91
CA LYS A 224 -10.00 -37.38 -11.59
C LYS A 224 -11.08 -37.96 -10.67
N GLU A 225 -11.28 -37.37 -9.49
CA GLU A 225 -12.54 -37.53 -8.79
C GLU A 225 -13.63 -36.82 -9.60
N LYS A 226 -14.80 -37.44 -9.70
CA LYS A 226 -15.95 -36.80 -10.35
C LYS A 226 -16.30 -35.53 -9.57
N LYS A 227 -16.12 -34.36 -10.19
CA LYS A 227 -16.56 -33.09 -9.60
C LYS A 227 -18.06 -33.20 -9.23
N PRO A 228 -18.53 -32.68 -8.08
CA PRO A 228 -19.95 -32.68 -7.70
C PRO A 228 -20.92 -32.05 -8.73
N PHE A 229 -20.36 -31.33 -9.71
CA PHE A 229 -21.00 -30.79 -10.92
C PHE A 229 -21.92 -31.76 -11.69
N ASP A 230 -21.66 -33.07 -11.67
CA ASP A 230 -22.43 -34.06 -12.43
C ASP A 230 -23.93 -34.10 -12.06
N LEU A 231 -24.31 -33.58 -10.89
CA LEU A 231 -25.68 -33.59 -10.37
C LEU A 231 -26.64 -32.57 -11.03
N LEU A 232 -26.12 -31.57 -11.75
CA LEU A 232 -26.96 -30.54 -12.41
C LEU A 232 -27.28 -30.82 -13.89
N LYS A 233 -26.81 -31.95 -14.43
CA LYS A 233 -26.95 -32.31 -15.86
C LYS A 233 -28.39 -32.39 -16.39
N ASN A 234 -29.38 -32.51 -15.51
CA ASN A 234 -30.79 -32.67 -15.88
C ASN A 234 -31.65 -31.42 -15.63
N GLN A 235 -31.10 -30.32 -15.09
CA GLN A 235 -31.87 -29.11 -14.79
C GLN A 235 -31.75 -28.09 -15.94
N LYS A 236 -32.81 -27.98 -16.75
CA LYS A 236 -32.93 -26.97 -17.81
C LYS A 236 -32.72 -25.57 -17.23
N CYS A 237 -31.87 -24.75 -17.86
CA CYS A 237 -31.72 -23.36 -17.44
C CYS A 237 -33.00 -22.56 -17.74
N THR A 238 -33.50 -21.85 -16.73
CA THR A 238 -34.49 -20.78 -16.89
C THR A 238 -33.79 -19.46 -16.58
N ILE A 239 -33.53 -18.65 -17.60
CA ILE A 239 -32.90 -17.33 -17.44
C ILE A 239 -33.86 -16.40 -16.68
N PRO A 240 -33.43 -15.77 -15.56
CA PRO A 240 -34.30 -14.89 -14.79
C PRO A 240 -34.53 -13.57 -15.54
N LYS A 241 -35.80 -13.16 -15.64
CA LYS A 241 -36.17 -11.84 -16.16
C LYS A 241 -36.16 -10.82 -15.03
N LEU A 242 -35.29 -9.82 -15.12
CA LEU A 242 -35.18 -8.75 -14.12
C LEU A 242 -36.06 -7.55 -14.51
N ASP A 243 -36.64 -6.90 -13.51
CA ASP A 243 -37.27 -5.59 -13.67
C ASP A 243 -36.18 -4.50 -13.62
N ILE A 244 -36.05 -3.72 -14.69
CA ILE A 244 -35.10 -2.61 -14.75
C ILE A 244 -35.31 -1.61 -13.59
N ASN A 245 -36.54 -1.41 -13.11
CA ASN A 245 -36.85 -0.47 -12.02
C ASN A 245 -37.31 -1.18 -10.73
N GLY A 246 -36.87 -2.42 -10.52
CA GLY A 246 -37.22 -3.21 -9.34
C GLY A 246 -37.04 -2.45 -8.02
N SER A 247 -38.06 -2.54 -7.16
CA SER A 247 -38.16 -1.74 -5.93
C SER A 247 -37.01 -1.95 -4.95
N GLU A 248 -36.42 -3.15 -4.93
CA GLU A 248 -35.22 -3.47 -4.15
C GLU A 248 -33.99 -2.66 -4.56
N VAL A 249 -33.89 -2.21 -5.81
CA VAL A 249 -32.62 -1.70 -6.38
C VAL A 249 -32.69 -0.27 -6.90
N ILE A 250 -33.86 0.21 -7.33
CA ILE A 250 -33.98 1.50 -8.02
C ILE A 250 -33.45 2.69 -7.20
N HIS A 251 -33.55 2.61 -5.86
CA HIS A 251 -33.11 3.65 -4.94
C HIS A 251 -31.57 3.80 -4.81
N PHE A 252 -30.78 2.88 -5.36
CA PHE A 252 -29.31 3.05 -5.47
C PHE A 252 -28.89 3.90 -6.67
N PHE A 253 -29.78 4.09 -7.65
CA PHE A 253 -29.46 4.75 -8.91
C PHE A 253 -29.92 6.21 -8.92
N HIS A 254 -28.98 7.13 -9.13
CA HIS A 254 -29.22 8.58 -9.23
C HIS A 254 -28.29 9.20 -10.27
N THR A 255 -28.63 10.37 -10.82
CA THR A 255 -27.76 11.05 -11.80
C THR A 255 -26.50 11.58 -11.10
N PRO A 256 -25.27 11.23 -11.57
CA PRO A 256 -24.04 11.78 -11.02
C PRO A 256 -23.91 13.26 -11.38
N LYS A 257 -22.98 13.96 -10.71
CA LYS A 257 -22.54 15.29 -11.17
C LYS A 257 -21.55 15.11 -12.35
N PRO A 258 -21.50 16.04 -13.32
CA PRO A 258 -20.44 16.07 -14.32
C PRO A 258 -19.04 16.12 -13.68
N LEU A 259 -18.05 15.60 -14.39
CA LEU A 259 -16.64 15.68 -13.99
C LEU A 259 -16.16 17.15 -13.93
N ALA A 260 -15.12 17.42 -13.15
CA ALA A 260 -14.61 18.79 -12.96
C ALA A 260 -14.24 19.48 -14.30
N CYS A 261 -13.65 18.74 -15.23
CA CYS A 261 -13.29 19.19 -16.57
C CYS A 261 -14.49 19.31 -17.54
N GLN A 262 -15.64 18.68 -17.26
CA GLN A 262 -16.88 18.87 -18.04
C GLN A 262 -17.63 20.16 -17.67
N ILE A 263 -17.25 20.84 -16.57
CA ILE A 263 -17.89 22.08 -16.12
C ILE A 263 -17.15 23.28 -16.74
N SER A 264 -17.85 24.00 -17.63
CA SER A 264 -17.28 25.18 -18.31
C SER A 264 -16.75 26.23 -17.33
N GLY A 265 -15.51 26.68 -17.55
CA GLY A 265 -14.82 27.68 -16.72
C GLY A 265 -14.28 27.17 -15.38
N ASN A 266 -14.43 25.88 -15.06
CA ASN A 266 -13.95 25.28 -13.80
C ASN A 266 -12.46 24.85 -13.86
N VAL A 267 -11.98 24.53 -15.06
CA VAL A 267 -10.56 24.18 -15.33
C VAL A 267 -10.04 25.10 -16.45
N GLU A 268 -8.75 25.43 -16.41
CA GLU A 268 -8.09 26.19 -17.46
C GLU A 268 -8.02 25.38 -18.77
N GLU A 269 -8.23 26.04 -19.92
CA GLU A 269 -7.99 25.45 -21.24
C GLU A 269 -6.55 24.90 -21.35
N ASP A 270 -6.41 23.75 -22.02
CA ASP A 270 -5.10 23.14 -22.25
C ASP A 270 -4.16 24.09 -23.00
N TRP A 271 -2.91 24.19 -22.55
CA TRP A 271 -1.92 25.04 -23.23
C TRP A 271 -1.44 24.40 -24.52
N VAL A 272 -1.32 23.07 -24.51
CA VAL A 272 -0.88 22.24 -25.63
C VAL A 272 -1.80 21.02 -25.74
N PHE A 273 -2.27 20.75 -26.95
CA PHE A 273 -3.08 19.57 -27.29
C PHE A 273 -2.61 18.99 -28.64
N LEU A 274 -3.12 17.80 -28.99
CA LEU A 274 -2.92 17.21 -30.32
C LEU A 274 -4.18 17.44 -31.16
N ASP A 275 -4.01 17.80 -32.43
CA ASP A 275 -5.10 17.77 -33.41
C ASP A 275 -5.35 16.36 -33.98
N ASP A 276 -6.39 16.24 -34.80
CA ASP A 276 -6.80 14.98 -35.42
C ASP A 276 -5.73 14.39 -36.36
N GLU A 277 -4.70 15.15 -36.76
CA GLU A 277 -3.54 14.65 -37.49
C GLU A 277 -2.37 14.20 -36.60
N GLY A 278 -2.44 14.41 -35.27
CA GLY A 278 -1.33 14.16 -34.35
C GLY A 278 -0.25 15.25 -34.37
N VAL A 279 -0.63 16.47 -34.74
CA VAL A 279 0.23 17.66 -34.71
C VAL A 279 0.00 18.42 -33.40
N ILE A 280 1.10 18.89 -32.81
CA ILE A 280 1.13 19.65 -31.57
C ILE A 280 0.56 21.05 -31.82
N ARG A 281 -0.50 21.42 -31.09
CA ARG A 281 -1.19 22.71 -31.17
C ARG A 281 -1.15 23.44 -29.84
N PHE A 282 -0.94 24.75 -29.90
CA PHE A 282 -0.92 25.64 -28.75
C PHE A 282 -2.24 26.43 -28.71
N SER A 283 -2.90 26.49 -27.54
CA SER A 283 -4.12 27.29 -27.42
C SER A 283 -3.85 28.78 -27.66
N ARG A 284 -4.86 29.50 -28.16
CA ARG A 284 -4.72 30.88 -28.68
C ARG A 284 -4.07 31.84 -27.66
N ASN A 285 -4.37 31.65 -26.38
CA ASN A 285 -3.85 32.46 -25.28
C ASN A 285 -2.41 32.08 -24.85
N ARG A 286 -1.92 30.92 -25.30
CA ARG A 286 -0.66 30.27 -24.87
C ARG A 286 0.39 30.15 -25.97
N GLN A 287 0.15 30.77 -27.14
CA GLN A 287 1.07 30.91 -28.28
C GLN A 287 2.47 31.51 -27.96
N ARG A 288 2.70 32.04 -26.75
CA ARG A 288 4.00 32.54 -26.26
C ARG A 288 4.62 31.69 -25.14
N ALA A 289 3.98 30.58 -24.76
CA ALA A 289 4.53 29.66 -23.78
C ALA A 289 5.77 28.95 -24.35
N LYS A 290 6.76 28.69 -23.50
CA LYS A 290 7.88 27.81 -23.83
C LYS A 290 7.56 26.43 -23.29
N CYS A 291 7.42 25.45 -24.17
CA CYS A 291 7.04 24.09 -23.81
C CYS A 291 8.15 23.11 -24.17
N GLN A 292 8.36 22.16 -23.27
CA GLN A 292 9.26 21.03 -23.44
C GLN A 292 8.47 19.74 -23.27
N MET A 293 8.83 18.72 -24.03
CA MET A 293 8.19 17.42 -24.04
C MET A 293 9.24 16.32 -23.90
N GLN A 294 8.91 15.26 -23.19
CA GLN A 294 9.65 13.99 -23.26
C GLN A 294 8.67 12.89 -23.65
N TYR A 295 9.06 12.05 -24.62
CA TYR A 295 8.34 10.82 -24.90
C TYR A 295 8.62 9.79 -23.80
N PHE A 296 7.66 8.89 -23.55
CA PHE A 296 7.87 7.78 -22.63
C PHE A 296 7.29 6.47 -23.17
N TRP A 297 7.83 5.36 -22.68
CA TRP A 297 7.47 4.01 -23.11
C TRP A 297 7.64 3.00 -21.96
N ARG A 298 7.02 1.83 -22.11
CA ARG A 298 7.06 0.77 -21.11
C ARG A 298 8.49 0.30 -20.83
N SER A 299 8.85 0.19 -19.55
CA SER A 299 10.03 -0.54 -19.08
C SER A 299 9.63 -1.94 -18.60
N ASN A 300 8.63 -1.99 -17.72
CA ASN A 300 7.91 -3.19 -17.29
C ASN A 300 6.44 -2.78 -16.96
N ASP A 301 5.60 -3.67 -16.43
CA ASP A 301 4.19 -3.33 -16.14
C ASP A 301 3.96 -2.32 -15.02
N ASP A 302 4.97 -2.07 -14.19
CA ASP A 302 4.95 -1.15 -13.06
C ASP A 302 5.90 0.08 -13.31
N ASP A 303 6.75 0.07 -14.35
CA ASP A 303 7.74 1.13 -14.67
C ASP A 303 7.74 1.62 -16.12
N ASN A 304 7.96 2.93 -16.27
CA ASN A 304 8.11 3.64 -17.55
C ASN A 304 9.55 4.14 -17.70
N ASN A 305 10.07 4.11 -18.93
CA ASN A 305 11.29 4.81 -19.33
C ASN A 305 10.92 6.14 -19.98
N TYR A 306 11.73 7.17 -19.76
CA TYR A 306 11.53 8.52 -20.28
C TYR A 306 12.69 8.90 -21.20
N GLY A 307 12.38 9.49 -22.35
CA GLY A 307 13.35 10.03 -23.29
C GLY A 307 13.90 11.40 -22.87
N GLU A 308 14.73 11.98 -23.73
CA GLU A 308 15.24 13.33 -23.52
C GLU A 308 14.13 14.39 -23.65
N MET A 309 14.27 15.49 -22.90
CA MET A 309 13.39 16.65 -22.99
C MET A 309 13.72 17.49 -24.23
N ILE A 310 12.78 17.56 -25.17
CA ILE A 310 12.86 18.33 -26.42
C ILE A 310 11.98 19.59 -26.34
N ASP A 311 12.48 20.71 -26.84
CA ASP A 311 11.68 21.92 -27.03
C ASP A 311 10.64 21.69 -28.14
N ILE A 312 9.37 22.03 -27.89
CA ILE A 312 8.26 21.88 -28.85
C ILE A 312 7.61 23.22 -29.21
N LYS A 313 7.03 23.29 -30.41
CA LYS A 313 6.37 24.46 -31.01
C LYS A 313 5.04 24.06 -31.65
N ASP A 314 4.18 25.06 -31.90
CA ASP A 314 2.96 24.86 -32.69
C ASP A 314 3.30 24.39 -34.10
N GLY A 315 2.69 23.29 -34.53
CA GLY A 315 2.94 22.65 -35.83
C GLY A 315 3.96 21.50 -35.82
N ASP A 316 4.63 21.22 -34.70
CA ASP A 316 5.51 20.06 -34.59
C ASP A 316 4.71 18.74 -34.59
N ARG A 317 5.25 17.66 -35.17
CA ARG A 317 4.59 16.34 -35.20
C ARG A 317 4.88 15.53 -33.94
N PHE A 318 3.85 14.87 -33.41
CA PHE A 318 3.98 13.90 -32.33
C PHE A 318 4.14 12.48 -32.91
N ASN A 319 5.37 11.94 -32.89
CA ASN A 319 5.70 10.68 -33.58
C ASN A 319 6.84 9.85 -32.95
N GLY A 320 7.33 10.21 -31.75
CA GLY A 320 8.44 9.49 -31.09
C GLY A 320 8.02 8.32 -30.18
N SER A 321 6.75 8.30 -29.76
CA SER A 321 6.08 7.25 -28.99
C SER A 321 4.57 7.53 -29.04
N ASP A 322 3.72 6.58 -28.65
CA ASP A 322 2.30 6.82 -28.40
C ASP A 322 2.06 7.83 -27.24
N PHE A 323 3.04 7.97 -26.34
CA PHE A 323 2.88 8.71 -25.08
C PHE A 323 3.98 9.74 -24.85
N GLY A 324 3.62 10.90 -24.30
CA GLY A 324 4.56 11.97 -23.98
C GLY A 324 4.05 12.87 -22.86
N SER A 325 4.96 13.37 -22.02
CA SER A 325 4.64 14.34 -20.97
C SER A 325 5.18 15.72 -21.37
N VAL A 326 4.32 16.73 -21.31
CA VAL A 326 4.65 18.12 -21.68
C VAL A 326 4.69 18.99 -20.42
N THR A 327 5.71 19.84 -20.32
CA THR A 327 5.82 20.92 -19.33
C THR A 327 5.98 22.26 -20.05
N CYS A 328 5.12 23.22 -19.73
CA CYS A 328 5.11 24.56 -20.30
C CYS A 328 5.34 25.65 -19.25
N TYR A 329 5.99 26.74 -19.66
CA TYR A 329 6.22 27.93 -18.84
C TYR A 329 5.81 29.20 -19.60
N GLN A 330 5.05 30.08 -18.93
CA GLN A 330 4.74 31.42 -19.41
C GLN A 330 4.78 32.40 -18.24
N GLY A 331 5.84 33.20 -18.15
CA GLY A 331 6.14 33.97 -16.95
C GLY A 331 6.50 33.06 -15.78
N PHE A 332 5.86 33.26 -14.62
CA PHE A 332 6.02 32.40 -13.44
C PHE A 332 5.05 31.21 -13.41
N THR A 333 4.13 31.11 -14.37
CA THR A 333 3.15 30.02 -14.42
C THR A 333 3.76 28.80 -15.10
N LYS A 334 3.69 27.65 -14.43
CA LYS A 334 4.00 26.31 -14.96
C LYS A 334 2.70 25.56 -15.25
N TRP A 335 2.63 24.87 -16.37
CA TRP A 335 1.53 23.96 -16.73
C TRP A 335 2.08 22.62 -17.19
N THR A 336 1.38 21.51 -16.93
CA THR A 336 1.82 20.17 -17.33
C THR A 336 0.66 19.29 -17.82
N THR A 337 0.91 18.50 -18.86
CA THR A 337 -0.05 17.52 -19.36
C THR A 337 0.63 16.22 -19.76
N LEU A 338 -0.19 15.18 -19.95
CA LEU A 338 0.17 13.96 -20.65
C LEU A 338 -0.58 13.97 -21.98
N LEU A 339 0.10 13.55 -23.04
CA LEU A 339 -0.46 13.37 -24.38
C LEU A 339 -0.43 11.89 -24.73
N TRP A 340 -1.52 11.42 -25.33
CA TRP A 340 -1.64 10.07 -25.89
C TRP A 340 -2.31 10.14 -27.26
N THR A 341 -1.60 9.64 -28.27
CA THR A 341 -2.16 9.35 -29.60
C THR A 341 -1.65 8.00 -30.06
N ILE A 342 -2.30 7.38 -31.04
CA ILE A 342 -1.76 6.18 -31.70
C ILE A 342 -0.78 6.62 -32.79
N THR A 343 0.49 6.34 -32.57
CA THR A 343 1.55 6.49 -33.57
C THR A 343 1.67 5.22 -34.41
N GLN A 344 2.12 5.34 -35.67
CA GLN A 344 2.22 4.18 -36.56
C GLN A 344 3.45 3.33 -36.20
N ASN A 345 3.21 2.14 -35.65
CA ASN A 345 4.21 1.11 -35.44
C ASN A 345 4.51 0.44 -36.79
N GLU A 346 5.57 0.90 -37.47
CA GLU A 346 5.94 0.43 -38.82
C GLU A 346 6.27 -1.06 -38.87
N GLU A 347 6.84 -1.64 -37.82
CA GLU A 347 7.13 -3.08 -37.76
C GLU A 347 5.85 -3.90 -37.72
N ALA A 348 4.91 -3.53 -36.84
CA ALA A 348 3.58 -4.15 -36.78
C ALA A 348 2.81 -3.97 -38.10
N HIS A 349 2.91 -2.78 -38.70
CA HIS A 349 2.20 -2.46 -39.94
C HIS A 349 2.71 -3.28 -41.13
N GLU A 350 4.03 -3.35 -41.35
CA GLU A 350 4.60 -4.12 -42.46
C GLU A 350 4.45 -5.64 -42.24
N ARG A 351 4.51 -6.11 -40.99
CA ARG A 351 4.13 -7.49 -40.60
C ARG A 351 2.68 -7.80 -41.02
N ALA A 352 1.74 -6.94 -40.66
CA ALA A 352 0.32 -7.09 -40.98
C ALA A 352 0.06 -7.05 -42.50
N LYS A 353 0.65 -6.09 -43.22
CA LYS A 353 0.57 -5.98 -44.70
C LYS A 353 1.09 -7.22 -45.40
N LYS A 354 2.25 -7.75 -44.95
CA LYS A 354 2.86 -8.95 -45.53
C LYS A 354 1.98 -10.18 -45.35
N LEU A 355 1.47 -10.40 -44.14
CA LEU A 355 0.61 -11.56 -43.83
C LEU A 355 -0.75 -11.47 -44.54
N THR A 356 -1.38 -10.29 -44.57
CA THR A 356 -2.66 -10.06 -45.27
C THR A 356 -2.56 -10.37 -46.77
N LYS A 357 -1.46 -9.97 -47.42
CA LYS A 357 -1.17 -10.32 -48.84
C LYS A 357 -0.98 -11.82 -49.07
N LEU A 358 -0.54 -12.58 -48.06
CA LEU A 358 -0.33 -14.03 -48.14
C LEU A 358 -1.63 -14.82 -47.90
N GLU A 359 -2.48 -14.40 -46.96
CA GLU A 359 -3.71 -15.13 -46.60
C GLU A 359 -4.77 -15.15 -47.71
N LYS A 360 -4.79 -14.15 -48.60
CA LYS A 360 -5.70 -14.06 -49.77
C LYS A 360 -7.20 -14.23 -49.44
N ARG A 361 -7.62 -13.88 -48.22
CA ARG A 361 -9.01 -13.90 -47.75
C ARG A 361 -9.40 -12.55 -47.15
N LYS A 362 -10.69 -12.22 -47.14
CA LYS A 362 -11.20 -11.07 -46.37
C LYS A 362 -11.15 -11.41 -44.88
N SER A 363 -10.45 -10.59 -44.13
CA SER A 363 -10.46 -10.56 -42.67
C SER A 363 -11.43 -9.46 -42.21
N TYR A 364 -12.09 -9.67 -41.07
CA TYR A 364 -12.98 -8.69 -40.43
C TYR A 364 -12.34 -8.21 -39.13
N ASN A 365 -12.49 -6.93 -38.81
CA ASN A 365 -11.86 -6.37 -37.60
C ASN A 365 -12.66 -6.73 -36.35
N VAL A 366 -12.05 -6.56 -35.19
CA VAL A 366 -12.70 -6.66 -33.89
C VAL A 366 -12.50 -5.35 -33.14
N TYR A 367 -13.61 -4.69 -32.81
CA TYR A 367 -13.68 -3.53 -31.93
C TYR A 367 -14.38 -3.97 -30.64
N PHE A 368 -13.60 -4.25 -29.58
CA PHE A 368 -14.10 -4.78 -28.32
C PHE A 368 -13.92 -3.72 -27.21
N LEU A 369 -15.03 -3.15 -26.75
CA LEU A 369 -15.08 -2.21 -25.63
C LEU A 369 -15.69 -2.89 -24.39
N GLY A 370 -14.93 -2.92 -23.30
CA GLY A 370 -15.29 -3.56 -22.03
C GLY A 370 -15.48 -2.54 -20.90
N PHE A 371 -16.33 -2.85 -19.92
CA PHE A 371 -16.62 -2.01 -18.76
C PHE A 371 -16.56 -2.84 -17.45
N ASP A 372 -16.02 -2.31 -16.36
CA ASP A 372 -16.03 -2.98 -15.04
C ASP A 372 -17.40 -2.79 -14.35
N SER A 373 -17.91 -3.82 -13.67
CA SER A 373 -18.98 -3.69 -12.65
C SER A 373 -20.38 -3.25 -13.14
N LEU A 374 -20.70 -3.38 -14.43
CA LEU A 374 -22.03 -3.05 -14.96
C LEU A 374 -22.90 -4.27 -15.29
N SER A 375 -23.96 -4.47 -14.49
CA SER A 375 -24.99 -5.44 -14.81
C SER A 375 -25.72 -5.05 -16.10
N GLN A 376 -26.38 -6.01 -16.77
CA GLN A 376 -27.19 -5.72 -17.96
C GLN A 376 -28.22 -4.61 -17.68
N MET A 377 -28.86 -4.64 -16.51
CA MET A 377 -29.84 -3.61 -16.12
C MET A 377 -29.16 -2.29 -15.72
N SER A 378 -28.00 -2.31 -15.06
CA SER A 378 -27.29 -1.09 -14.68
C SER A 378 -26.75 -0.35 -15.90
N PHE A 379 -26.23 -1.08 -16.90
CA PHE A 379 -25.83 -0.52 -18.19
C PHE A 379 -27.04 0.16 -18.87
N ARG A 380 -28.22 -0.48 -18.90
CA ARG A 380 -29.46 0.14 -19.41
C ARG A 380 -29.94 1.37 -18.61
N ARG A 381 -29.74 1.39 -17.29
CA ARG A 381 -30.07 2.55 -16.42
C ARG A 381 -29.11 3.73 -16.60
N LYS A 382 -27.83 3.45 -16.85
CA LYS A 382 -26.74 4.44 -16.78
C LYS A 382 -26.23 4.91 -18.12
N LEU A 383 -26.29 4.05 -19.12
CA LEU A 383 -25.89 4.34 -20.48
C LEU A 383 -27.10 4.20 -21.46
N PRO A 384 -28.26 4.83 -21.18
CA PRO A 384 -29.47 4.62 -21.97
C PRO A 384 -29.37 5.10 -23.42
N LYS A 385 -28.62 6.19 -23.71
CA LYS A 385 -28.41 6.63 -25.11
C LYS A 385 -27.51 5.66 -25.85
N THR A 386 -26.46 5.19 -25.20
CA THR A 386 -25.53 4.18 -25.73
C THR A 386 -26.28 2.89 -26.07
N VAL A 387 -27.08 2.36 -25.15
CA VAL A 387 -27.91 1.17 -25.39
C VAL A 387 -28.87 1.40 -26.56
N LYS A 388 -29.55 2.54 -26.60
CA LYS A 388 -30.46 2.88 -27.69
C LYS A 388 -29.74 2.86 -29.05
N PHE A 389 -28.57 3.47 -29.14
CA PHE A 389 -27.74 3.43 -30.36
C PHE A 389 -27.36 1.99 -30.73
N LEU A 390 -26.88 1.20 -29.77
CA LEU A 390 -26.44 -0.18 -30.00
C LEU A 390 -27.58 -1.05 -30.53
N GLU A 391 -28.77 -0.98 -29.94
CA GLU A 391 -29.92 -1.83 -30.28
C GLU A 391 -30.69 -1.33 -31.51
N GLU A 392 -31.03 -0.03 -31.57
CA GLU A 392 -31.90 0.53 -32.62
C GLU A 392 -31.13 0.97 -33.88
N THR A 393 -29.90 1.47 -33.74
CA THR A 393 -29.14 2.05 -34.88
C THR A 393 -28.11 1.08 -35.43
N LEU A 394 -27.26 0.50 -34.59
CA LEU A 394 -26.21 -0.44 -35.02
C LEU A 394 -26.77 -1.86 -35.28
N GLY A 395 -27.94 -2.17 -34.69
CA GLY A 395 -28.63 -3.46 -34.80
C GLY A 395 -27.97 -4.58 -33.99
N SER A 396 -27.23 -4.23 -32.94
CA SER A 396 -26.49 -5.13 -32.06
C SER A 396 -27.43 -6.08 -31.32
N VAL A 397 -26.99 -7.30 -31.08
CA VAL A 397 -27.73 -8.31 -30.32
C VAL A 397 -27.18 -8.35 -28.90
N VAL A 398 -28.03 -8.09 -27.91
CA VAL A 398 -27.69 -8.20 -26.49
C VAL A 398 -27.95 -9.63 -26.02
N LEU A 399 -26.95 -10.28 -25.42
CA LEU A 399 -27.03 -11.65 -24.92
C LEU A 399 -27.73 -11.70 -23.55
N ASN A 400 -29.07 -11.78 -23.56
CA ASN A 400 -29.90 -11.84 -22.34
C ASN A 400 -29.59 -13.04 -21.43
N GLY A 401 -29.05 -14.14 -21.98
CA GLY A 401 -28.63 -15.32 -21.22
C GLY A 401 -27.13 -15.39 -20.87
N TYR A 402 -26.37 -14.30 -21.00
CA TYR A 402 -24.94 -14.27 -20.66
C TYR A 402 -24.72 -14.24 -19.14
N ASN A 403 -23.92 -15.18 -18.63
CA ASN A 403 -23.70 -15.41 -17.21
C ASN A 403 -22.21 -15.56 -16.90
N ILE A 404 -21.73 -14.92 -15.82
CA ILE A 404 -20.33 -15.03 -15.37
C ILE A 404 -19.96 -16.46 -14.94
N VAL A 405 -18.66 -16.78 -14.93
CA VAL A 405 -18.13 -18.09 -14.47
C VAL A 405 -17.30 -18.01 -13.17
N GLY A 406 -17.10 -16.80 -12.63
CA GLY A 406 -16.32 -16.58 -11.40
C GLY A 406 -16.36 -15.12 -10.95
N ASP A 407 -15.82 -14.86 -9.75
CA ASP A 407 -15.74 -13.52 -9.16
C ASP A 407 -14.70 -12.65 -9.88
N GLY A 408 -15.12 -11.48 -10.37
CA GLY A 408 -14.22 -10.43 -10.82
C GLY A 408 -13.73 -10.52 -12.27
N THR A 409 -13.19 -9.40 -12.73
CA THR A 409 -12.62 -9.13 -14.05
C THR A 409 -11.74 -10.23 -14.64
N PRO A 410 -10.79 -10.86 -13.90
CA PRO A 410 -9.94 -11.91 -14.49
C PRO A 410 -10.73 -13.20 -14.77
N GLN A 411 -11.83 -13.43 -14.05
CA GLN A 411 -12.71 -14.57 -14.25
C GLN A 411 -13.70 -14.35 -15.41
N ALA A 412 -13.83 -13.12 -15.91
CA ALA A 412 -14.40 -12.85 -17.23
C ALA A 412 -13.34 -12.98 -18.34
N PHE A 413 -12.23 -12.22 -18.25
CA PHE A 413 -11.29 -12.13 -19.36
C PHE A 413 -10.38 -13.35 -19.57
N ILE A 414 -9.93 -14.07 -18.53
CA ILE A 414 -9.10 -15.27 -18.74
C ILE A 414 -9.87 -16.32 -19.57
N PRO A 415 -11.15 -16.65 -19.28
CA PRO A 415 -11.98 -17.47 -20.17
C PRO A 415 -12.18 -16.91 -21.59
N ILE A 416 -12.51 -15.62 -21.75
CA ILE A 416 -12.70 -14.99 -23.08
C ILE A 416 -11.42 -15.10 -23.93
N LEU A 417 -10.26 -14.88 -23.31
CA LEU A 417 -8.99 -14.77 -24.00
C LEU A 417 -8.29 -16.11 -24.19
N THR A 418 -8.55 -17.13 -23.37
CA THR A 418 -7.80 -18.42 -23.40
C THR A 418 -8.68 -19.67 -23.49
N GLY A 419 -10.01 -19.53 -23.41
CA GLY A 419 -10.95 -20.64 -23.33
C GLY A 419 -10.82 -21.47 -22.04
N ARG A 420 -10.09 -20.99 -21.02
CA ARG A 420 -9.70 -21.73 -19.80
C ARG A 420 -9.93 -20.93 -18.52
N THR A 421 -10.03 -21.62 -17.38
CA THR A 421 -9.95 -20.96 -16.07
C THR A 421 -8.49 -20.72 -15.69
N GLU A 422 -8.23 -19.78 -14.77
CA GLU A 422 -6.90 -19.62 -14.15
C GLU A 422 -6.39 -20.94 -13.54
N THR A 423 -7.27 -21.73 -12.93
CA THR A 423 -6.94 -23.02 -12.29
C THR A 423 -6.58 -24.13 -13.28
N GLU A 424 -6.90 -23.97 -14.56
CA GLU A 424 -6.52 -24.87 -15.66
C GLU A 424 -5.23 -24.43 -16.37
N LEU A 425 -4.74 -23.23 -16.07
CA LEU A 425 -3.56 -22.61 -16.66
C LEU A 425 -2.34 -22.72 -15.73
N PRO A 426 -1.11 -22.51 -16.24
CA PRO A 426 0.09 -22.50 -15.41
C PRO A 426 0.09 -21.34 -14.40
N LEU A 427 0.86 -21.48 -13.33
CA LEU A 427 0.82 -20.55 -12.20
C LEU A 427 1.45 -19.19 -12.52
N SER A 428 0.66 -18.12 -12.46
CA SER A 428 1.07 -16.73 -12.75
C SER A 428 0.95 -15.75 -11.56
N ARG A 429 0.52 -16.22 -10.38
CA ARG A 429 0.20 -15.36 -9.22
C ARG A 429 1.44 -14.82 -8.50
N LYS A 430 1.53 -13.48 -8.30
CA LYS A 430 2.72 -12.76 -7.76
C LYS A 430 3.30 -13.38 -6.47
N ARG A 431 2.44 -13.88 -5.56
CA ARG A 431 2.86 -14.43 -4.25
C ARG A 431 3.72 -15.70 -4.32
N PHE A 432 3.73 -16.40 -5.45
CA PHE A 432 4.51 -17.64 -5.63
C PHE A 432 5.82 -17.32 -6.36
N PRO A 433 7.00 -17.55 -5.75
CA PRO A 433 8.29 -17.28 -6.39
C PRO A 433 8.44 -17.94 -7.75
N GLU A 434 7.95 -19.17 -7.90
CA GLU A 434 8.02 -20.02 -9.09
C GLU A 434 7.02 -19.68 -10.20
N SER A 435 6.13 -18.70 -9.99
CA SER A 435 5.16 -18.27 -11.00
C SER A 435 5.83 -17.64 -12.23
N LYS A 436 5.14 -17.59 -13.37
CA LYS A 436 5.60 -16.95 -14.61
C LYS A 436 4.72 -15.79 -15.07
N TYR A 437 5.25 -14.97 -15.97
CA TYR A 437 4.50 -13.90 -16.64
C TYR A 437 3.48 -14.46 -17.63
N LEU A 438 2.36 -13.76 -17.85
CA LEU A 438 1.24 -14.31 -18.62
C LEU A 438 1.60 -14.58 -20.09
N ASP A 439 2.38 -13.71 -20.73
CA ASP A 439 2.86 -13.84 -22.12
C ASP A 439 3.70 -15.11 -22.35
N GLU A 440 4.32 -15.66 -21.31
CA GLU A 440 5.14 -16.88 -21.41
C GLU A 440 4.33 -18.19 -21.32
N ILE A 441 3.07 -18.14 -20.84
CA ILE A 441 2.31 -19.35 -20.44
C ILE A 441 0.81 -19.34 -20.74
N TYR A 442 0.19 -18.20 -21.05
CA TYR A 442 -1.25 -18.10 -21.33
C TYR A 442 -1.49 -17.99 -22.84
N PRO A 443 -2.32 -18.85 -23.46
CA PRO A 443 -2.63 -18.77 -24.89
C PRO A 443 -3.68 -17.69 -25.15
N MET A 444 -3.28 -16.42 -25.02
CA MET A 444 -4.14 -15.26 -25.23
C MET A 444 -4.54 -15.12 -26.71
N VAL A 445 -5.83 -15.00 -26.98
CA VAL A 445 -6.42 -14.99 -28.33
C VAL A 445 -5.87 -13.88 -29.22
N TRP A 446 -5.47 -12.73 -28.67
CA TRP A 446 -4.85 -11.65 -29.45
C TRP A 446 -3.53 -12.08 -30.11
N MET A 447 -2.82 -13.07 -29.57
CA MET A 447 -1.65 -13.67 -30.24
C MET A 447 -2.07 -14.41 -31.51
N ASN A 448 -3.20 -15.14 -31.49
CA ASN A 448 -3.71 -15.80 -32.69
C ASN A 448 -4.17 -14.79 -33.75
N TYR A 449 -4.71 -13.64 -33.35
CA TYR A 449 -4.99 -12.53 -34.25
C TYR A 449 -3.69 -11.93 -34.82
N SER A 450 -2.68 -11.72 -33.97
CA SER A 450 -1.37 -11.22 -34.38
C SER A 450 -0.67 -12.14 -35.39
N ASP A 451 -0.66 -13.46 -35.14
CA ASP A 451 -0.14 -14.50 -36.06
C ASP A 451 -0.88 -14.50 -37.41
N LYS A 452 -2.12 -14.03 -37.44
CA LYS A 452 -2.98 -13.88 -38.62
C LYS A 452 -2.86 -12.52 -39.30
N GLY A 453 -1.87 -11.71 -38.93
CA GLY A 453 -1.58 -10.44 -39.59
C GLY A 453 -2.47 -9.29 -39.13
N TYR A 454 -3.08 -9.39 -37.96
CA TYR A 454 -3.74 -8.25 -37.33
C TYR A 454 -2.72 -7.37 -36.58
N VAL A 455 -2.95 -6.07 -36.61
CA VAL A 455 -2.39 -5.15 -35.62
C VAL A 455 -3.30 -5.20 -34.38
N THR A 456 -2.69 -5.23 -33.20
CA THR A 456 -3.37 -5.52 -31.93
C THR A 456 -3.23 -4.39 -30.91
N MET A 457 -4.30 -4.12 -30.17
CA MET A 457 -4.32 -3.15 -29.07
C MET A 457 -5.06 -3.75 -27.87
N PHE A 458 -4.44 -3.69 -26.69
CA PHE A 458 -5.06 -4.07 -25.43
C PHE A 458 -4.87 -2.95 -24.40
N GLY A 459 -5.94 -2.43 -23.80
CA GLY A 459 -5.88 -1.34 -22.83
C GLY A 459 -6.73 -1.57 -21.59
N GLU A 460 -6.22 -1.11 -20.46
CA GLU A 460 -6.90 -0.97 -19.16
C GLU A 460 -6.62 0.44 -18.62
N ASP A 461 -7.64 1.12 -18.10
CA ASP A 461 -7.57 2.51 -17.62
C ASP A 461 -7.20 2.65 -16.12
N MET A 462 -7.33 1.57 -15.35
CA MET A 462 -6.94 1.52 -13.93
C MET A 462 -5.60 0.80 -13.75
N HIS A 463 -4.48 1.53 -13.76
CA HIS A 463 -3.14 0.97 -13.62
C HIS A 463 -2.94 0.18 -12.31
N GLN A 464 -3.36 0.70 -11.16
CA GLN A 464 -3.12 0.07 -9.86
C GLN A 464 -3.88 -1.24 -9.62
N VAL A 465 -5.06 -1.43 -10.22
CA VAL A 465 -5.95 -2.58 -9.97
C VAL A 465 -6.27 -3.42 -11.20
N ALA A 466 -5.59 -3.18 -12.32
CA ALA A 466 -5.75 -3.90 -13.58
C ALA A 466 -5.73 -5.43 -13.46
N THR A 467 -6.53 -6.06 -14.32
CA THR A 467 -6.87 -7.48 -14.39
C THR A 467 -5.67 -8.41 -14.25
N PHE A 468 -4.61 -8.12 -15.01
CA PHE A 468 -3.47 -9.03 -15.17
C PHE A 468 -2.24 -8.64 -14.34
N THR A 469 -2.23 -7.47 -13.69
CA THR A 469 -1.05 -6.96 -12.96
C THR A 469 -1.29 -6.75 -11.48
N TYR A 470 -2.54 -6.70 -11.01
CA TYR A 470 -2.84 -6.55 -9.59
C TYR A 470 -2.41 -7.78 -8.78
N ARG A 471 -2.97 -8.96 -9.10
CA ARG A 471 -2.70 -10.23 -8.39
C ARG A 471 -1.84 -11.23 -9.17
N LEU A 472 -1.76 -11.09 -10.50
CA LEU A 472 -0.93 -11.91 -11.39
C LEU A 472 0.34 -11.15 -11.75
N LYS A 473 1.37 -11.85 -12.24
CA LYS A 473 2.70 -11.29 -12.53
C LYS A 473 2.72 -10.24 -13.64
N GLY A 474 1.60 -10.00 -14.33
CA GLY A 474 1.58 -9.19 -15.54
C GLY A 474 2.32 -9.88 -16.69
N PHE A 475 2.76 -9.07 -17.62
CA PHE A 475 3.47 -9.47 -18.81
C PHE A 475 4.97 -9.14 -18.67
N ASN A 476 5.84 -9.97 -19.20
CA ASN A 476 7.26 -9.69 -19.28
C ASN A 476 7.48 -8.72 -20.45
N HIS A 477 7.06 -9.14 -21.64
CA HIS A 477 7.06 -8.36 -22.87
C HIS A 477 5.73 -7.62 -23.05
N GLN A 478 5.67 -6.66 -23.99
CA GLN A 478 4.41 -5.98 -24.30
C GLN A 478 3.40 -6.97 -24.92
N PRO A 479 2.15 -7.08 -24.43
CA PRO A 479 1.23 -8.15 -24.83
C PRO A 479 0.60 -7.97 -26.22
N THR A 480 0.60 -6.74 -26.73
CA THR A 480 -0.04 -6.30 -28.00
C THR A 480 0.80 -5.22 -28.66
N ASP A 481 0.56 -4.90 -29.93
CA ASP A 481 1.34 -3.88 -30.68
C ASP A 481 1.20 -2.48 -30.05
N HIS A 482 0.03 -2.16 -29.47
CA HIS A 482 -0.23 -0.98 -28.64
C HIS A 482 -0.71 -1.38 -27.23
N TYR A 483 -0.17 -0.73 -26.19
CA TYR A 483 -0.45 -1.06 -24.78
C TYR A 483 -0.54 0.19 -23.88
N PRO A 484 -1.69 0.90 -23.85
CA PRO A 484 -1.87 2.16 -23.12
C PRO A 484 -1.82 2.07 -21.59
N ARG A 485 -1.69 0.90 -20.97
CA ARG A 485 -1.35 0.78 -19.52
C ARG A 485 -0.17 1.69 -19.14
N THR A 486 0.81 1.81 -20.06
CA THR A 486 1.97 2.71 -19.99
C THR A 486 1.56 4.15 -19.68
N PHE A 487 0.53 4.67 -20.35
CA PHE A 487 -0.03 6.01 -20.11
C PHE A 487 -0.75 6.07 -18.76
N PHE A 488 -1.64 5.11 -18.49
CA PHE A 488 -2.48 5.13 -17.30
C PHE A 488 -1.72 5.02 -15.98
N LYS A 489 -0.48 4.50 -15.99
CA LYS A 489 0.47 4.67 -14.89
C LYS A 489 0.59 6.16 -14.52
N ASP A 490 1.09 6.97 -15.45
CA ASP A 490 1.40 8.38 -15.21
C ASP A 490 0.14 9.23 -15.01
N VAL A 491 -1.02 8.81 -15.54
CA VAL A 491 -2.33 9.40 -15.23
C VAL A 491 -2.65 9.23 -13.74
N GLU A 492 -2.59 8.01 -13.20
CA GLU A 492 -2.88 7.79 -11.77
C GLU A 492 -1.90 8.51 -10.83
N TYR A 493 -0.61 8.59 -11.19
CA TYR A 493 0.38 9.32 -10.39
C TYR A 493 0.14 10.85 -10.33
N ARG A 494 -0.71 11.42 -11.20
CA ARG A 494 -1.12 12.84 -11.14
C ARG A 494 -2.22 13.12 -10.11
N GLY A 495 -2.88 12.10 -9.58
CA GLY A 495 -3.89 12.21 -8.52
C GLY A 495 -5.34 12.32 -9.00
N ASP A 496 -5.63 13.13 -10.03
CA ASP A 496 -6.92 13.06 -10.75
C ASP A 496 -6.78 12.13 -11.95
N SER A 497 -7.44 10.97 -11.87
CA SER A 497 -7.48 9.98 -12.95
C SER A 497 -8.69 10.14 -13.87
N THR A 498 -9.62 11.05 -13.58
CA THR A 498 -10.85 11.28 -14.36
C THR A 498 -10.73 12.44 -15.36
N CYS A 499 -9.87 13.42 -15.05
CA CYS A 499 -9.59 14.58 -15.89
C CYS A 499 -8.08 14.77 -16.10
N ILE A 500 -7.64 14.93 -17.35
CA ILE A 500 -6.32 15.45 -17.68
C ILE A 500 -6.52 16.91 -18.10
N ASN A 501 -6.26 17.83 -17.17
CA ASN A 501 -6.52 19.26 -17.36
C ASN A 501 -7.99 19.50 -17.79
N SER A 502 -8.24 20.14 -18.93
CA SER A 502 -9.61 20.41 -19.41
C SER A 502 -10.28 19.22 -20.09
N GLN A 503 -9.59 18.08 -20.25
CA GLN A 503 -10.10 16.91 -20.99
C GLN A 503 -10.53 15.77 -20.07
N PRO A 504 -11.77 15.24 -20.22
CA PRO A 504 -12.18 13.99 -19.58
C PRO A 504 -11.41 12.80 -20.16
N VAL A 505 -10.92 11.92 -19.29
CA VAL A 505 -10.07 10.80 -19.68
C VAL A 505 -10.79 9.79 -20.58
N HIS A 506 -12.10 9.58 -20.40
CA HIS A 506 -12.91 8.74 -21.28
C HIS A 506 -12.99 9.26 -22.72
N LYS A 507 -12.87 10.58 -22.95
CA LYS A 507 -12.79 11.14 -24.31
C LYS A 507 -11.47 10.80 -24.99
N ILE A 508 -10.36 10.96 -24.28
CA ILE A 508 -9.01 10.61 -24.78
C ILE A 508 -8.96 9.12 -25.12
N TRP A 509 -9.60 8.29 -24.30
CA TRP A 509 -9.76 6.85 -24.52
C TRP A 509 -10.54 6.54 -25.81
N PHE A 510 -11.73 7.13 -25.99
CA PHE A 510 -12.54 6.93 -27.21
C PHE A 510 -11.83 7.44 -28.48
N GLN A 511 -11.25 8.64 -28.44
CA GLN A 511 -10.46 9.21 -29.55
C GLN A 511 -9.31 8.28 -29.96
N ASN A 512 -8.60 7.68 -29.00
CA ASN A 512 -7.54 6.73 -29.31
C ASN A 512 -8.05 5.39 -29.86
N CYS A 513 -9.25 4.96 -29.49
CA CYS A 513 -9.91 3.79 -30.11
C CYS A 513 -10.23 4.04 -31.59
N GLU A 514 -10.75 5.22 -31.94
CA GLU A 514 -10.94 5.64 -33.34
C GLU A 514 -9.60 5.74 -34.08
N ARG A 515 -8.62 6.41 -33.46
CA ARG A 515 -7.30 6.64 -34.04
C ARG A 515 -6.63 5.34 -34.44
N PHE A 516 -6.68 4.32 -33.58
CA PHE A 516 -6.16 2.98 -33.88
C PHE A 516 -6.81 2.37 -35.14
N MET A 517 -8.14 2.43 -35.25
CA MET A 517 -8.87 1.86 -36.38
C MET A 517 -8.57 2.59 -37.70
N ASN A 518 -8.27 3.89 -37.63
CA ASN A 518 -7.98 4.75 -38.78
C ASN A 518 -6.51 4.72 -39.24
N VAL A 519 -5.54 4.64 -38.31
CA VAL A 519 -4.10 4.54 -38.63
C VAL A 519 -3.79 3.25 -39.39
N TYR A 520 -4.42 2.14 -39.02
CA TYR A 520 -4.20 0.82 -39.61
C TYR A 520 -5.31 0.39 -40.58
N LYS A 521 -5.98 1.34 -41.24
CA LYS A 521 -7.19 1.07 -42.02
C LYS A 521 -7.00 0.13 -43.23
N ASP A 522 -5.77 -0.04 -43.72
CA ASP A 522 -5.41 -0.94 -44.83
C ASP A 522 -5.00 -2.36 -44.38
N VAL A 523 -5.04 -2.67 -43.07
CA VAL A 523 -4.74 -4.01 -42.51
C VAL A 523 -5.79 -4.45 -41.49
N PRO A 524 -5.89 -5.75 -41.14
CA PRO A 524 -6.82 -6.21 -40.11
C PRO A 524 -6.49 -5.66 -38.71
N ARG A 525 -7.52 -5.30 -37.93
CA ARG A 525 -7.39 -4.67 -36.59
C ARG A 525 -8.09 -5.48 -35.50
N PHE A 526 -7.42 -5.69 -34.36
CA PHE A 526 -8.00 -6.27 -33.15
C PHE A 526 -7.78 -5.30 -31.98
N LEU A 527 -8.85 -4.67 -31.52
CA LEU A 527 -8.87 -3.75 -30.39
C LEU A 527 -9.64 -4.37 -29.23
N LEU A 528 -9.03 -4.39 -28.04
CA LEU A 528 -9.67 -4.71 -26.77
C LEU A 528 -9.36 -3.62 -25.75
N MET A 529 -10.36 -2.82 -25.39
CA MET A 529 -10.21 -1.69 -24.50
C MET A 529 -11.20 -1.84 -23.34
N HIS A 530 -10.71 -2.08 -22.14
CA HIS A 530 -11.53 -2.28 -20.93
C HIS A 530 -11.37 -1.11 -19.96
N GLN A 531 -12.48 -0.46 -19.61
CA GLN A 531 -12.49 0.68 -18.68
C GLN A 531 -13.20 0.37 -17.36
N GLY A 532 -12.69 0.94 -16.27
CA GLY A 532 -13.21 0.79 -14.91
C GLY A 532 -13.19 2.08 -14.08
N LEU A 533 -12.46 3.13 -14.49
CA LEU A 533 -12.31 4.38 -13.70
C LEU A 533 -13.64 5.02 -13.30
N LEU A 534 -14.65 4.95 -14.17
CA LEU A 534 -15.97 5.55 -13.94
C LEU A 534 -17.02 4.58 -13.38
N SER A 535 -16.71 3.28 -13.23
CA SER A 535 -17.73 2.25 -12.92
C SER A 535 -17.36 1.25 -11.81
N HIS A 536 -16.07 1.04 -11.51
CA HIS A 536 -15.60 0.06 -10.52
C HIS A 536 -16.06 0.41 -9.08
N ASP A 537 -15.91 1.68 -8.68
CA ASP A 537 -16.14 2.13 -7.30
C ASP A 537 -17.46 2.90 -7.09
N ASP A 538 -18.12 3.36 -8.17
CA ASP A 538 -19.47 3.95 -8.13
C ASP A 538 -20.30 3.58 -9.38
N ILE A 539 -21.33 2.76 -9.17
CA ILE A 539 -22.34 2.37 -10.16
C ILE A 539 -23.06 3.55 -10.84
N ASN A 540 -22.97 4.77 -10.29
CA ASN A 540 -23.61 5.96 -10.83
C ASN A 540 -22.71 6.79 -11.73
N LEU A 541 -21.41 6.83 -11.46
CA LEU A 541 -20.48 7.79 -12.06
C LEU A 541 -20.36 7.60 -13.57
N VAL A 542 -20.39 6.37 -14.07
CA VAL A 542 -20.38 6.04 -15.51
C VAL A 542 -21.48 6.75 -16.33
N GLY A 543 -22.55 7.23 -15.69
CA GLY A 543 -23.55 8.06 -16.36
C GLY A 543 -23.03 9.40 -16.91
N VAL A 544 -21.82 9.85 -16.54
CA VAL A 544 -21.19 11.07 -17.10
C VAL A 544 -20.68 10.91 -18.53
N GLU A 545 -20.51 9.67 -19.02
CA GLU A 545 -20.00 9.39 -20.36
C GLU A 545 -21.05 8.88 -21.36
N ASP A 546 -22.31 8.62 -20.96
CA ASP A 546 -23.35 8.07 -21.87
C ASP A 546 -23.51 8.87 -23.17
N ILE A 547 -23.46 10.21 -23.07
CA ILE A 547 -23.55 11.09 -24.24
C ILE A 547 -22.32 10.89 -25.12
N ASP A 548 -21.14 11.06 -24.55
CA ASP A 548 -19.86 11.01 -25.25
C ASP A 548 -19.59 9.65 -25.90
N LEU A 549 -19.94 8.56 -25.22
CA LEU A 549 -19.87 7.19 -25.73
C LEU A 549 -20.89 6.95 -26.85
N SER A 550 -22.13 7.41 -26.70
CA SER A 550 -23.15 7.27 -27.75
C SER A 550 -22.78 8.07 -29.01
N ASP A 551 -22.23 9.27 -28.84
CA ASP A 551 -21.78 10.12 -29.95
C ASP A 551 -20.55 9.52 -30.64
N HIS A 552 -19.58 8.99 -29.89
CA HIS A 552 -18.41 8.27 -30.42
C HIS A 552 -18.80 7.05 -31.27
N LEU A 553 -19.64 6.16 -30.73
CA LEU A 553 -20.07 4.96 -31.47
C LEU A 553 -20.91 5.32 -32.72
N ASN A 554 -21.68 6.40 -32.64
CA ASN A 554 -22.47 6.91 -33.77
C ASN A 554 -21.58 7.54 -34.86
N HIS A 555 -20.55 8.29 -34.48
CA HIS A 555 -19.53 8.83 -35.38
C HIS A 555 -18.78 7.69 -36.11
N MET A 556 -18.25 6.71 -35.37
CA MET A 556 -17.59 5.52 -35.92
C MET A 556 -18.47 4.72 -36.90
N ASN A 557 -19.79 4.71 -36.69
CA ASN A 557 -20.75 4.09 -37.60
C ASN A 557 -21.05 4.92 -38.85
N HIS A 558 -21.06 6.25 -38.75
CA HIS A 558 -21.26 7.16 -39.89
C HIS A 558 -20.05 7.22 -40.82
N GLU A 559 -18.83 7.22 -40.26
CA GLU A 559 -17.58 7.17 -41.03
C GLU A 559 -17.29 5.78 -41.64
N GLY A 560 -18.19 4.80 -41.46
CA GLY A 560 -18.09 3.46 -42.05
C GLY A 560 -17.08 2.53 -41.38
N ILE A 561 -16.44 2.94 -40.26
CA ILE A 561 -15.42 2.15 -39.55
C ILE A 561 -16.00 0.82 -39.01
N PHE A 562 -17.31 0.76 -38.78
CA PHE A 562 -18.03 -0.46 -38.38
C PHE A 562 -18.56 -1.32 -39.53
N ASP A 563 -18.33 -0.97 -40.80
CA ASP A 563 -18.90 -1.73 -41.93
C ASP A 563 -18.19 -3.08 -42.14
N ASP A 564 -16.90 -3.17 -41.81
CA ASP A 564 -16.08 -4.40 -41.81
C ASP A 564 -15.59 -4.84 -40.41
N SER A 565 -16.12 -4.24 -39.34
CA SER A 565 -15.75 -4.54 -37.95
C SER A 565 -16.88 -5.24 -37.17
N PHE A 566 -16.54 -6.30 -36.43
CA PHE A 566 -17.38 -6.81 -35.33
C PHE A 566 -17.27 -5.86 -34.15
N VAL A 567 -18.41 -5.31 -33.71
CA VAL A 567 -18.46 -4.40 -32.56
C VAL A 567 -18.98 -5.18 -31.36
N ILE A 568 -18.16 -5.30 -30.33
CA ILE A 568 -18.48 -5.95 -29.06
C ILE A 568 -18.47 -4.89 -27.98
N VAL A 569 -19.60 -4.70 -27.30
CA VAL A 569 -19.69 -3.82 -26.12
C VAL A 569 -20.23 -4.63 -24.96
N MET A 570 -19.44 -4.78 -23.90
CA MET A 570 -19.77 -5.64 -22.75
C MET A 570 -19.27 -5.13 -21.42
N ALA A 571 -19.78 -5.70 -20.34
CA ALA A 571 -19.25 -5.60 -19.00
C ALA A 571 -18.75 -6.99 -18.51
N ASP A 572 -17.80 -6.98 -17.59
CA ASP A 572 -17.15 -8.20 -17.08
C ASP A 572 -18.03 -8.96 -16.07
N HIS A 573 -18.65 -8.21 -15.16
CA HIS A 573 -19.65 -8.62 -14.17
C HIS A 573 -20.49 -7.40 -13.75
N GLY A 574 -21.55 -7.60 -12.98
CA GLY A 574 -22.25 -6.50 -12.30
C GLY A 574 -21.55 -6.02 -11.03
N HIS A 575 -22.10 -5.00 -10.40
CA HIS A 575 -21.43 -4.27 -9.32
C HIS A 575 -21.29 -5.10 -8.03
N ARG A 576 -20.05 -5.40 -7.65
CA ARG A 576 -19.71 -6.27 -6.50
C ARG A 576 -19.85 -5.58 -5.14
N PHE A 577 -19.46 -4.31 -5.03
CA PHE A 577 -19.19 -3.67 -3.73
C PHE A 577 -20.19 -2.57 -3.36
N ALA A 578 -21.47 -2.93 -3.20
CA ALA A 578 -22.50 -1.98 -2.74
C ALA A 578 -23.61 -2.69 -1.96
N LYS A 579 -24.41 -1.92 -1.22
CA LYS A 579 -25.69 -2.39 -0.64
C LYS A 579 -26.63 -3.00 -1.68
N LEU A 580 -26.49 -2.62 -2.96
CA LEU A 580 -27.14 -3.30 -4.08
C LEU A 580 -26.91 -4.82 -4.05
N ARG A 581 -25.66 -5.27 -3.89
CA ARG A 581 -25.26 -6.69 -3.85
C ARG A 581 -25.75 -7.45 -2.61
N GLU A 582 -26.28 -6.73 -1.61
CA GLU A 582 -26.95 -7.33 -0.46
C GLU A 582 -28.38 -7.80 -0.80
N THR A 583 -29.03 -7.18 -1.79
CA THR A 583 -30.41 -7.48 -2.27
C THR A 583 -30.50 -8.74 -3.14
N HIS A 584 -31.71 -9.26 -3.37
CA HIS A 584 -31.89 -10.44 -4.22
C HIS A 584 -31.68 -10.11 -5.70
N GLN A 585 -32.24 -8.99 -6.17
CA GLN A 585 -32.02 -8.58 -7.56
C GLN A 585 -30.55 -8.21 -7.81
N GLY A 586 -29.86 -7.57 -6.86
CA GLY A 586 -28.43 -7.28 -6.97
C GLY A 586 -27.54 -8.53 -7.07
N GLN A 587 -27.89 -9.64 -6.43
CA GLN A 587 -27.22 -10.95 -6.61
C GLN A 587 -27.33 -11.47 -8.05
N LEU A 588 -28.48 -11.27 -8.71
CA LEU A 588 -28.69 -11.68 -10.10
C LEU A 588 -27.99 -10.71 -11.08
N GLU A 589 -28.05 -9.41 -10.79
CA GLU A 589 -27.39 -8.37 -11.57
C GLU A 589 -25.87 -8.47 -11.57
N GLU A 590 -25.23 -8.85 -10.45
CA GLU A 590 -23.80 -9.20 -10.42
C GLU A 590 -23.45 -10.27 -11.46
N ARG A 591 -24.31 -11.29 -11.59
CA ARG A 591 -24.02 -12.50 -12.38
C ARG A 591 -24.39 -12.38 -13.86
N MET A 592 -25.15 -11.34 -14.22
CA MET A 592 -25.61 -11.08 -15.60
C MET A 592 -25.17 -9.67 -16.05
N PRO A 593 -23.90 -9.51 -16.46
CA PRO A 593 -23.40 -8.26 -17.04
C PRO A 593 -24.02 -7.98 -18.41
N PHE A 594 -23.87 -6.73 -18.87
CA PHE A 594 -24.23 -6.37 -20.23
C PHE A 594 -23.28 -7.07 -21.22
N PHE A 595 -23.79 -7.67 -22.29
CA PHE A 595 -22.96 -8.16 -23.39
C PHE A 595 -23.71 -7.98 -24.71
N SER A 596 -23.12 -7.28 -25.66
CA SER A 596 -23.71 -7.02 -26.97
C SER A 596 -22.72 -7.23 -28.11
N ILE A 597 -23.22 -7.74 -29.23
CA ILE A 597 -22.43 -8.03 -30.44
C ILE A 597 -23.17 -7.49 -31.66
N SER A 598 -22.50 -6.68 -32.48
CA SER A 598 -22.91 -6.34 -33.83
C SER A 598 -22.04 -7.04 -34.86
N ILE A 599 -22.67 -7.59 -35.91
CA ILE A 599 -22.00 -8.20 -37.04
C ILE A 599 -21.79 -7.11 -38.12
N PRO A 600 -20.61 -7.01 -38.77
CA PRO A 600 -20.33 -5.97 -39.75
C PRO A 600 -21.39 -5.89 -40.86
N LYS A 601 -21.70 -4.68 -41.33
CA LYS A 601 -22.72 -4.46 -42.38
C LYS A 601 -22.37 -5.21 -43.67
N GLU A 602 -21.10 -5.22 -44.06
CA GLU A 602 -20.60 -5.99 -45.21
C GLU A 602 -20.92 -7.49 -45.05
N LEU A 603 -20.65 -8.07 -43.88
CA LEU A 603 -20.88 -9.49 -43.63
C LEU A 603 -22.39 -9.82 -43.62
N ARG A 604 -23.22 -9.01 -42.95
CA ARG A 604 -24.68 -9.16 -42.91
C ARG A 604 -25.34 -9.15 -44.29
N SER A 605 -24.71 -8.54 -45.30
CA SER A 605 -25.21 -8.58 -46.68
C SER A 605 -25.11 -9.98 -47.33
N THR A 606 -24.20 -10.83 -46.85
CA THR A 606 -23.95 -12.19 -47.37
C THR A 606 -24.86 -13.24 -46.72
N GLU A 607 -25.17 -14.33 -47.44
CA GLU A 607 -25.96 -15.43 -46.87
C GLU A 607 -25.34 -16.04 -45.60
N LYS A 608 -24.00 -16.13 -45.54
CA LYS A 608 -23.30 -16.60 -44.34
C LYS A 608 -23.50 -15.65 -43.16
N GLY A 609 -23.38 -14.35 -43.37
CA GLY A 609 -23.60 -13.35 -42.32
C GLY A 609 -25.05 -13.29 -41.84
N LYS A 610 -26.03 -13.47 -42.74
CA LYS A 610 -27.45 -13.60 -42.38
C LYS A 610 -27.69 -14.82 -41.48
N LEU A 611 -27.06 -15.96 -41.79
CA LEU A 611 -27.13 -17.16 -40.94
C LEU A 611 -26.47 -16.93 -39.57
N MET A 612 -25.27 -16.33 -39.54
CA MET A 612 -24.60 -15.97 -38.28
C MET A 612 -25.44 -14.99 -37.44
N GLU A 613 -26.08 -14.00 -38.05
CA GLU A 613 -26.96 -13.04 -37.37
C GLU A 613 -28.22 -13.71 -36.83
N LYS A 614 -28.85 -14.60 -37.63
CA LYS A 614 -29.98 -15.42 -37.18
C LYS A 614 -29.59 -16.24 -35.95
N ASN A 615 -28.48 -16.95 -36.00
CA ASN A 615 -28.00 -17.77 -34.88
C ASN A 615 -27.70 -16.92 -33.64
N LEU A 616 -27.05 -15.77 -33.81
CA LEU A 616 -26.77 -14.83 -32.73
C LEU A 616 -28.08 -14.34 -32.06
N ARG A 617 -29.10 -13.99 -32.85
CA ARG A 617 -30.44 -13.59 -32.37
C ARG A 617 -31.22 -14.73 -31.71
N GLU A 618 -31.06 -15.97 -32.17
CA GLU A 618 -31.64 -17.14 -31.50
C GLU A 618 -30.90 -17.52 -30.21
N ASN A 619 -29.59 -17.26 -30.14
CA ASN A 619 -28.74 -17.58 -29.00
C ASN A 619 -28.76 -16.50 -27.91
N SER A 620 -29.27 -15.29 -28.16
CA SER A 620 -29.40 -14.25 -27.14
C SER A 620 -30.24 -14.70 -25.94
N GLU A 621 -31.27 -15.50 -26.20
CA GLU A 621 -32.19 -16.05 -25.21
C GLU A 621 -31.73 -17.41 -24.65
N LYS A 622 -30.45 -17.78 -24.82
CA LYS A 622 -29.87 -19.04 -24.37
C LYS A 622 -28.70 -18.79 -23.43
N LEU A 623 -28.44 -19.77 -22.56
CA LEU A 623 -27.34 -19.71 -21.60
C LEU A 623 -25.99 -19.63 -22.34
N THR A 624 -25.30 -18.52 -22.17
CA THR A 624 -23.95 -18.26 -22.69
C THR A 624 -23.02 -17.83 -21.56
N SER A 625 -21.71 -17.96 -21.79
CA SER A 625 -20.66 -17.73 -20.80
C SER A 625 -19.41 -17.10 -21.42
N PRO A 626 -18.50 -16.54 -20.62
CA PRO A 626 -17.17 -16.11 -21.05
C PRO A 626 -16.41 -17.10 -21.95
N PHE A 627 -16.58 -18.42 -21.79
CA PHE A 627 -15.95 -19.42 -22.66
C PHE A 627 -16.49 -19.37 -24.10
N ASP A 628 -17.78 -19.09 -24.28
CA ASP A 628 -18.42 -19.02 -25.60
C ASP A 628 -17.89 -17.87 -26.44
N MET A 629 -17.49 -16.78 -25.78
CA MET A 629 -16.87 -15.63 -26.44
C MET A 629 -15.51 -16.01 -27.02
N HIS A 630 -14.75 -16.89 -26.37
CA HIS A 630 -13.50 -17.41 -26.93
C HIS A 630 -13.73 -18.18 -28.25
N ALA A 631 -14.68 -19.13 -28.25
CA ALA A 631 -15.07 -19.84 -29.48
C ALA A 631 -15.57 -18.88 -30.56
N SER A 632 -16.32 -17.85 -30.18
CA SER A 632 -16.86 -16.83 -31.10
C SER A 632 -15.76 -15.96 -31.72
N LEU A 633 -14.75 -15.55 -30.93
CA LEU A 633 -13.56 -14.85 -31.42
C LEU A 633 -12.71 -15.75 -32.34
N MET A 634 -12.63 -17.06 -32.07
CA MET A 634 -11.95 -18.02 -32.94
C MET A 634 -12.72 -18.28 -34.24
N ASP A 635 -14.06 -18.24 -34.22
CA ASP A 635 -14.89 -18.29 -35.43
C ASP A 635 -14.68 -17.04 -36.30
N ILE A 636 -14.65 -15.84 -35.71
CA ILE A 636 -14.35 -14.57 -36.41
C ILE A 636 -12.97 -14.66 -37.09
N LEU A 637 -11.94 -15.06 -36.34
CA LEU A 637 -10.57 -15.17 -36.83
C LEU A 637 -10.44 -16.13 -38.03
N ASN A 638 -11.23 -17.19 -38.05
CA ASN A 638 -11.20 -18.25 -39.05
C ASN A 638 -12.35 -18.16 -40.09
N LEU A 639 -13.01 -16.99 -40.21
CA LEU A 639 -13.99 -16.76 -41.26
C LEU A 639 -13.37 -17.01 -42.65
N SER A 640 -13.97 -17.96 -43.36
CA SER A 640 -13.71 -18.31 -44.76
C SER A 640 -15.01 -18.31 -45.56
N PRO A 641 -15.01 -17.88 -46.84
CA PRO A 641 -16.18 -17.95 -47.73
C PRO A 641 -16.72 -19.37 -47.95
N HIS A 642 -15.89 -20.40 -47.76
CA HIS A 642 -16.23 -21.81 -48.00
C HIS A 642 -16.31 -22.66 -46.72
N GLY A 643 -16.24 -22.05 -45.53
CA GLY A 643 -16.31 -22.78 -44.25
C GLY A 643 -17.74 -23.23 -43.89
N SER A 644 -17.90 -24.53 -43.63
CA SER A 644 -19.16 -25.19 -43.23
C SER A 644 -19.43 -25.16 -41.72
N GLY A 645 -20.63 -25.57 -41.30
CA GLY A 645 -20.97 -25.83 -39.90
C GLY A 645 -21.54 -24.65 -39.11
N PHE A 646 -22.06 -23.61 -39.79
CA PHE A 646 -22.82 -22.53 -39.15
C PHE A 646 -24.31 -22.86 -38.99
N ASP A 647 -24.77 -23.92 -39.64
CA ASP A 647 -26.11 -24.51 -39.58
C ASP A 647 -26.18 -25.74 -38.65
N GLU A 648 -25.03 -26.29 -38.26
CA GLU A 648 -24.90 -27.46 -37.40
C GLU A 648 -25.11 -27.14 -35.91
N MET A 649 -25.92 -27.95 -35.22
CA MET A 649 -26.13 -27.83 -33.77
C MET A 649 -24.87 -28.26 -33.02
N GLN A 650 -24.37 -27.40 -32.13
CA GLN A 650 -23.17 -27.67 -31.35
C GLN A 650 -23.42 -28.66 -30.20
N ASP A 651 -22.48 -29.57 -29.96
CA ASP A 651 -22.59 -30.57 -28.90
C ASP A 651 -22.07 -30.05 -27.54
N ALA A 652 -23.00 -29.51 -26.75
CA ALA A 652 -22.76 -29.08 -25.37
C ALA A 652 -22.39 -30.23 -24.39
N SER A 653 -22.35 -31.49 -24.82
CA SER A 653 -21.92 -32.62 -23.98
C SER A 653 -20.43 -32.96 -24.13
N SER A 654 -19.84 -32.66 -25.29
CA SER A 654 -18.40 -32.82 -25.55
C SER A 654 -17.60 -31.54 -25.34
N GLU A 655 -18.16 -30.38 -25.69
CA GLU A 655 -17.47 -29.08 -25.60
C GLU A 655 -18.19 -28.09 -24.69
N ARG A 656 -17.44 -27.40 -23.81
CA ARG A 656 -18.01 -26.36 -22.93
C ARG A 656 -18.15 -24.99 -23.60
N SER A 657 -17.41 -24.76 -24.68
CA SER A 657 -17.11 -23.46 -25.28
C SER A 657 -17.74 -23.43 -26.66
N LEU A 658 -18.91 -22.82 -26.79
CA LEU A 658 -19.75 -22.88 -27.98
C LEU A 658 -19.85 -21.50 -28.63
N SER A 659 -19.61 -21.40 -29.93
CA SER A 659 -19.71 -20.13 -30.66
C SER A 659 -21.16 -19.63 -30.69
N VAL A 660 -21.39 -18.35 -30.39
CA VAL A 660 -22.74 -17.75 -30.48
C VAL A 660 -23.19 -17.51 -31.93
N PHE A 661 -22.29 -17.64 -32.90
CA PHE A 661 -22.62 -17.56 -34.33
C PHE A 661 -23.14 -18.88 -34.92
N ARG A 662 -23.19 -19.96 -34.13
CA ARG A 662 -23.70 -21.29 -34.49
C ARG A 662 -24.80 -21.70 -33.50
N PRO A 663 -25.77 -22.56 -33.86
CA PRO A 663 -26.85 -22.94 -32.95
C PRO A 663 -26.34 -23.52 -31.61
N ILE A 664 -26.80 -22.95 -30.50
CA ILE A 664 -26.60 -23.48 -29.14
C ILE A 664 -27.86 -24.27 -28.70
N PRO A 665 -27.74 -25.43 -28.03
CA PRO A 665 -28.89 -26.18 -27.52
C PRO A 665 -29.70 -25.45 -26.44
N THR A 666 -31.03 -25.48 -26.53
CA THR A 666 -31.96 -24.83 -25.57
C THR A 666 -32.09 -25.53 -24.21
N ASN A 667 -31.54 -26.74 -24.09
CA ASN A 667 -31.46 -27.53 -22.86
C ASN A 667 -30.07 -27.46 -22.20
N ARG A 668 -29.16 -26.60 -22.68
CA ARG A 668 -27.82 -26.42 -22.11
C ARG A 668 -27.91 -26.04 -20.63
N THR A 669 -27.18 -26.78 -19.80
CA THR A 669 -27.09 -26.59 -18.35
C THR A 669 -25.89 -25.73 -17.97
N CYS A 670 -25.91 -25.09 -16.79
CA CYS A 670 -24.73 -24.40 -16.24
C CYS A 670 -23.50 -25.32 -16.14
N ALA A 671 -23.71 -26.62 -15.86
CA ALA A 671 -22.64 -27.61 -15.83
C ALA A 671 -21.92 -27.72 -17.18
N GLN A 672 -22.67 -27.72 -18.29
CA GLN A 672 -22.13 -27.76 -19.65
C GLN A 672 -21.53 -26.42 -20.09
N ALA A 673 -22.06 -25.30 -19.59
CA ALA A 673 -21.51 -23.96 -19.83
C ALA A 673 -20.26 -23.65 -18.98
N GLY A 674 -19.81 -24.57 -18.12
CA GLY A 674 -18.67 -24.34 -17.21
C GLY A 674 -18.96 -23.35 -16.08
N ILE A 675 -20.22 -23.08 -15.77
CA ILE A 675 -20.66 -22.14 -14.73
C ILE A 675 -20.93 -22.91 -13.43
N GLU A 676 -20.24 -22.52 -12.35
CA GLU A 676 -20.42 -23.20 -11.05
C GLU A 676 -21.75 -22.87 -10.37
N PRO A 677 -22.28 -23.73 -9.47
CA PRO A 677 -23.57 -23.50 -8.81
C PRO A 677 -23.65 -22.18 -8.03
N HIS A 678 -22.51 -21.63 -7.58
CA HIS A 678 -22.41 -20.33 -6.92
C HIS A 678 -22.68 -19.14 -7.87
N TRP A 679 -22.34 -19.31 -9.16
CA TRP A 679 -22.41 -18.29 -10.21
C TRP A 679 -23.63 -18.46 -11.14
N CYS A 680 -24.21 -19.66 -11.19
CA CYS A 680 -25.34 -19.98 -12.06
C CYS A 680 -26.66 -19.31 -11.60
N THR A 681 -27.15 -18.34 -12.38
CA THR A 681 -28.45 -17.68 -12.12
C THR A 681 -29.66 -18.55 -12.40
N CYS A 682 -29.52 -19.63 -13.18
CA CYS A 682 -30.63 -20.51 -13.56
C CYS A 682 -31.18 -21.40 -12.41
N LEU A 683 -30.57 -21.39 -11.22
CA LEU A 683 -30.88 -22.35 -10.15
C LEU A 683 -31.99 -21.85 -9.22
N SER A 684 -33.03 -22.65 -9.05
CA SER A 684 -34.17 -22.35 -8.16
C SER A 684 -33.90 -22.81 -6.72
N TRP A 685 -33.34 -21.91 -5.91
CA TRP A 685 -33.04 -22.15 -4.50
C TRP A 685 -34.30 -22.09 -3.60
N LYS A 686 -34.38 -22.97 -2.59
CA LYS A 686 -35.41 -22.93 -1.53
C LYS A 686 -34.80 -22.46 -0.21
N SER A 687 -35.60 -21.90 0.69
CA SER A 687 -35.13 -21.51 2.03
C SER A 687 -34.57 -22.70 2.83
N ALA A 688 -33.49 -22.47 3.56
CA ALA A 688 -32.89 -23.41 4.52
C ALA A 688 -33.04 -22.93 5.98
N VAL A 689 -34.09 -22.14 6.26
CA VAL A 689 -34.44 -21.66 7.61
C VAL A 689 -35.94 -21.77 7.94
N ASP A 690 -36.76 -22.35 7.07
CA ASP A 690 -38.21 -22.44 7.30
C ASP A 690 -38.54 -23.39 8.47
N THR A 691 -37.88 -24.55 8.53
CA THR A 691 -38.12 -25.57 9.58
C THR A 691 -37.12 -25.48 10.74
N SER A 692 -37.48 -26.04 11.90
CA SER A 692 -36.59 -26.13 13.06
C SER A 692 -35.38 -27.04 12.83
N GLU A 693 -35.56 -28.14 12.08
CA GLU A 693 -34.50 -29.05 11.64
C GLU A 693 -33.51 -28.31 10.73
N ASP A 694 -34.01 -27.56 9.74
CA ASP A 694 -33.20 -26.74 8.83
C ASP A 694 -32.41 -25.65 9.59
N ARG A 695 -33.04 -24.90 10.49
CA ARG A 695 -32.35 -23.88 11.32
C ARG A 695 -31.20 -24.48 12.13
N LEU A 696 -31.40 -25.66 12.72
CA LEU A 696 -30.37 -26.34 13.50
C LEU A 696 -29.20 -26.80 12.60
N LEU A 697 -29.51 -27.39 11.44
CA LEU A 697 -28.50 -27.85 10.48
C LEU A 697 -27.73 -26.67 9.89
N THR A 698 -28.41 -25.63 9.41
CA THR A 698 -27.82 -24.39 8.90
C THR A 698 -26.88 -23.75 9.93
N LYS A 699 -27.23 -23.73 11.22
CA LYS A 699 -26.34 -23.25 12.29
C LYS A 699 -25.08 -24.11 12.47
N ARG A 700 -25.20 -25.45 12.35
CA ARG A 700 -24.04 -26.36 12.39
C ARG A 700 -23.12 -26.16 11.19
N ILE A 701 -23.69 -26.04 9.99
CA ILE A 701 -22.96 -25.77 8.74
C ILE A 701 -22.23 -24.41 8.83
N ALA A 702 -22.91 -23.34 9.22
CA ALA A 702 -22.30 -22.01 9.37
C ALA A 702 -21.14 -22.00 10.39
N THR A 703 -21.27 -22.74 11.49
CA THR A 703 -20.18 -22.90 12.48
C THR A 703 -18.98 -23.63 11.83
N ALA A 704 -19.23 -24.75 11.16
CA ALA A 704 -18.20 -25.56 10.49
C ALA A 704 -17.47 -24.77 9.38
N VAL A 705 -18.18 -23.90 8.65
CA VAL A 705 -17.60 -22.97 7.67
C VAL A 705 -16.63 -21.99 8.34
N VAL A 706 -17.03 -21.31 9.42
CA VAL A 706 -16.13 -20.36 10.13
C VAL A 706 -14.94 -21.09 10.78
N ASP A 707 -15.15 -22.30 11.31
CA ASP A 707 -14.05 -23.15 11.79
C ASP A 707 -13.07 -23.51 10.66
N GLN A 708 -13.54 -23.71 9.42
CA GLN A 708 -12.68 -23.96 8.27
C GLN A 708 -11.98 -22.70 7.75
N LEU A 709 -12.64 -21.53 7.73
CA LEU A 709 -11.98 -20.25 7.43
C LEU A 709 -10.79 -20.03 8.38
N ASN A 710 -11.01 -20.22 9.69
CA ASN A 710 -9.95 -20.14 10.71
C ASN A 710 -8.79 -21.13 10.47
N LYS A 711 -9.07 -22.33 9.93
CA LYS A 711 -8.00 -23.28 9.56
C LYS A 711 -7.16 -22.76 8.41
N GLU A 712 -7.71 -22.08 7.40
CA GLU A 712 -6.89 -21.47 6.33
C GLU A 712 -6.10 -20.27 6.86
N ILE A 713 -6.77 -19.37 7.60
CA ILE A 713 -6.16 -18.20 8.26
C ILE A 713 -5.00 -18.61 9.18
N SER A 714 -5.02 -19.82 9.77
CA SER A 714 -3.96 -20.32 10.67
C SER A 714 -2.55 -20.35 10.06
N ALA A 715 -2.42 -20.31 8.72
CA ALA A 715 -1.13 -20.16 8.05
C ALA A 715 -0.45 -18.80 8.36
N GLU A 716 -1.24 -17.78 8.68
CA GLU A 716 -0.84 -16.38 8.90
C GLU A 716 -1.43 -15.83 10.22
N LYS A 717 -1.60 -16.73 11.20
CA LYS A 717 -2.15 -16.48 12.55
C LYS A 717 -1.49 -15.34 13.35
N ASP A 718 -0.26 -14.96 12.97
CA ASP A 718 0.55 -13.93 13.65
C ASP A 718 0.26 -12.54 13.06
N LEU A 719 -0.54 -12.46 12.00
CA LEU A 719 -1.03 -11.25 11.33
C LEU A 719 -2.56 -11.15 11.46
N CYS A 720 -3.26 -12.24 11.12
CA CYS A 720 -4.70 -12.29 10.96
C CYS A 720 -5.46 -12.75 12.22
N ALA A 721 -6.54 -12.05 12.56
CA ALA A 721 -7.39 -12.38 13.71
C ALA A 721 -8.22 -13.65 13.46
N PRO A 722 -8.47 -14.48 14.50
CA PRO A 722 -9.45 -15.56 14.39
C PRO A 722 -10.86 -15.00 14.27
N LEU A 723 -11.59 -15.47 13.26
CA LEU A 723 -12.98 -15.10 13.00
C LEU A 723 -13.93 -15.86 13.91
N THR A 724 -15.03 -15.23 14.29
CA THR A 724 -16.14 -15.86 15.02
C THR A 724 -17.46 -15.58 14.30
N LEU A 725 -18.37 -16.55 14.29
CA LEU A 725 -19.69 -16.40 13.68
C LEU A 725 -20.53 -15.44 14.53
N SER A 726 -20.88 -14.28 13.96
CA SER A 726 -21.78 -13.31 14.58
C SER A 726 -23.23 -13.70 14.33
N THR A 727 -23.65 -13.68 13.07
CA THR A 727 -25.06 -13.86 12.66
C THR A 727 -25.15 -14.62 11.34
N ILE A 728 -26.25 -15.33 11.10
CA ILE A 728 -26.61 -15.90 9.80
C ILE A 728 -27.70 -14.99 9.23
N LEU A 729 -27.40 -14.32 8.12
CA LEU A 729 -28.27 -13.32 7.50
C LEU A 729 -29.29 -13.96 6.55
N ASP A 730 -28.87 -14.97 5.79
CA ASP A 730 -29.69 -15.74 4.85
C ASP A 730 -29.12 -17.16 4.74
N ALA A 731 -29.96 -18.15 4.43
CA ALA A 731 -29.51 -19.47 4.05
C ALA A 731 -30.53 -20.18 3.15
N LYS A 732 -30.03 -20.76 2.07
CA LYS A 732 -30.80 -21.43 1.03
C LYS A 732 -30.24 -22.82 0.75
N LYS A 733 -31.09 -23.73 0.26
CA LYS A 733 -30.73 -25.08 -0.18
C LYS A 733 -31.28 -25.36 -1.58
N LEU A 734 -30.46 -25.97 -2.42
CA LEU A 734 -30.86 -26.53 -3.71
C LEU A 734 -31.09 -28.02 -3.52
N ILE A 735 -32.36 -28.42 -3.61
CA ILE A 735 -32.81 -29.81 -3.55
C ILE A 735 -33.47 -30.18 -4.89
N PRO A 736 -33.50 -31.46 -5.27
CA PRO A 736 -34.22 -31.91 -6.46
C PRO A 736 -35.72 -31.56 -6.41
N ASP A 737 -36.38 -31.71 -7.56
CA ASP A 737 -37.81 -31.40 -7.66
C ASP A 737 -38.63 -32.20 -6.63
N LYS A 738 -39.69 -31.57 -6.11
CA LYS A 738 -40.61 -32.20 -5.17
C LYS A 738 -41.22 -33.46 -5.78
N ASP A 739 -41.55 -33.42 -7.08
CA ASP A 739 -42.18 -34.54 -7.76
C ASP A 739 -41.17 -35.69 -7.97
N LEU A 740 -39.89 -35.39 -8.17
CA LEU A 740 -38.83 -36.43 -8.22
C LEU A 740 -38.63 -37.12 -6.86
N LEU A 741 -38.72 -36.37 -5.76
CA LEU A 741 -38.61 -36.92 -4.39
C LEU A 741 -39.90 -37.66 -3.95
N ALA A 742 -41.04 -37.27 -4.50
CA ALA A 742 -42.33 -37.91 -4.26
C ALA A 742 -42.59 -39.12 -5.17
N TYR A 743 -41.87 -39.27 -6.28
CA TYR A 743 -42.01 -40.40 -7.19
C TYR A 743 -41.64 -41.74 -6.51
N THR A 744 -42.55 -42.71 -6.59
CA THR A 744 -42.37 -44.07 -6.07
C THR A 744 -42.53 -45.15 -7.14
N ASN A 745 -43.50 -45.00 -8.04
CA ASN A 745 -43.83 -45.95 -9.10
C ASN A 745 -44.68 -45.27 -10.19
N VAL A 746 -45.28 -46.05 -11.10
CA VAL A 746 -46.39 -45.62 -11.98
C VAL A 746 -47.74 -46.12 -11.46
N LYS A 747 -48.82 -45.36 -11.71
CA LYS A 747 -50.19 -45.66 -11.25
C LYS A 747 -51.03 -46.45 -12.24
N ASP A 748 -50.68 -46.36 -13.52
CA ASP A 748 -51.35 -47.02 -14.64
C ASP A 748 -50.53 -48.19 -15.18
N GLN A 749 -51.17 -49.08 -15.94
CA GLN A 749 -50.51 -50.26 -16.52
C GLN A 749 -49.55 -49.91 -17.66
N ASP A 750 -49.77 -48.78 -18.34
CA ASP A 750 -48.99 -48.34 -19.50
C ASP A 750 -47.79 -47.46 -19.13
N GLY A 751 -47.72 -46.99 -17.87
CA GLY A 751 -46.59 -46.28 -17.28
C GLY A 751 -46.53 -44.77 -17.52
N PHE A 752 -47.64 -44.14 -17.94
CA PHE A 752 -47.69 -42.70 -18.26
C PHE A 752 -48.04 -41.79 -17.07
N VAL A 753 -48.54 -42.34 -15.96
CA VAL A 753 -49.02 -41.59 -14.78
C VAL A 753 -48.12 -41.87 -13.57
N PRO A 754 -47.31 -40.90 -13.11
CA PRO A 754 -46.43 -41.11 -11.97
C PRO A 754 -47.19 -41.21 -10.63
N ASP A 755 -46.77 -42.12 -9.76
CA ASP A 755 -47.17 -42.17 -8.37
C ASP A 755 -46.28 -41.25 -7.53
N LEU A 756 -46.82 -40.06 -7.22
CA LEU A 756 -46.17 -39.03 -6.42
C LEU A 756 -46.58 -39.10 -4.92
N SER A 757 -46.78 -40.31 -4.39
CA SER A 757 -47.18 -40.53 -2.98
C SER A 757 -46.01 -40.71 -2.00
N GLY A 758 -44.76 -40.71 -2.49
CA GLY A 758 -43.55 -40.91 -1.72
C GLY A 758 -43.18 -39.76 -0.79
N ASN A 759 -42.33 -40.08 0.20
CA ASN A 759 -41.83 -39.14 1.20
C ASN A 759 -40.29 -39.12 1.28
N THR A 760 -39.60 -39.45 0.17
CA THR A 760 -38.14 -39.61 0.11
C THR A 760 -37.43 -38.34 0.56
N LYS A 761 -36.70 -38.42 1.68
CA LYS A 761 -35.85 -37.31 2.13
C LYS A 761 -34.62 -37.20 1.22
N THR A 762 -34.19 -35.97 0.92
CA THR A 762 -32.94 -35.71 0.21
C THR A 762 -31.74 -36.28 0.97
N ALA A 763 -30.92 -37.09 0.29
CA ALA A 763 -29.68 -37.65 0.82
C ALA A 763 -28.53 -36.62 0.89
N PHE A 764 -28.56 -35.61 0.02
CA PHE A 764 -27.58 -34.54 -0.09
C PHE A 764 -28.23 -33.28 -0.69
N ALA A 765 -27.59 -32.13 -0.53
CA ALA A 765 -28.01 -30.87 -1.14
C ALA A 765 -26.84 -29.90 -1.30
N HIS A 766 -26.94 -28.94 -2.22
CA HIS A 766 -26.11 -27.74 -2.15
C HIS A 766 -26.76 -26.73 -1.20
N TYR A 767 -25.95 -26.06 -0.38
CA TYR A 767 -26.36 -24.96 0.48
C TYR A 767 -25.66 -23.68 0.05
N GLN A 768 -26.36 -22.56 0.13
CA GLN A 768 -25.80 -21.21 0.02
C GLN A 768 -26.12 -20.47 1.31
N LEU A 769 -25.10 -20.03 2.05
CA LEU A 769 -25.25 -19.32 3.33
C LEU A 769 -24.69 -17.91 3.21
N LYS A 770 -25.42 -16.92 3.75
CA LYS A 770 -24.94 -15.54 3.94
C LYS A 770 -24.68 -15.36 5.43
N ILE A 771 -23.42 -15.32 5.83
CA ILE A 771 -22.99 -15.26 7.24
C ILE A 771 -22.20 -14.00 7.52
N GLN A 772 -22.31 -13.47 8.74
CA GLN A 772 -21.51 -12.36 9.22
C GLN A 772 -20.52 -12.84 10.28
N THR A 773 -19.27 -12.39 10.23
CA THR A 773 -18.23 -12.71 11.23
C THR A 773 -17.67 -11.49 11.93
N THR A 774 -17.12 -11.69 13.12
CA THR A 774 -16.32 -10.70 13.86
C THR A 774 -14.93 -11.26 14.21
N PRO A 775 -13.87 -10.42 14.26
CA PRO A 775 -13.84 -8.98 13.99
C PRO A 775 -14.07 -8.62 12.51
N GLY A 776 -14.23 -7.34 12.20
CA GLY A 776 -14.32 -6.82 10.83
C GLY A 776 -15.72 -6.73 10.21
N ASN A 777 -16.73 -7.40 10.77
CA ASN A 777 -18.12 -7.40 10.26
C ASN A 777 -18.23 -7.86 8.79
N ALA A 778 -17.29 -8.70 8.35
CA ALA A 778 -17.26 -9.33 7.04
C ALA A 778 -18.55 -10.15 6.83
N ILE A 779 -19.18 -9.95 5.68
CA ILE A 779 -20.33 -10.72 5.22
C ILE A 779 -19.85 -11.68 4.13
N TYR A 780 -19.93 -12.98 4.37
CA TYR A 780 -19.57 -14.01 3.39
C TYR A 780 -20.81 -14.65 2.80
N GLU A 781 -20.83 -14.79 1.48
CA GLU A 781 -21.76 -15.65 0.75
C GLU A 781 -21.01 -16.93 0.34
N VAL A 782 -21.37 -18.05 0.96
CA VAL A 782 -20.65 -19.34 0.85
C VAL A 782 -21.57 -20.37 0.20
N THR A 783 -21.15 -20.96 -0.91
CA THR A 783 -21.85 -22.10 -1.53
C THR A 783 -21.05 -23.39 -1.33
N LEU A 784 -21.71 -24.43 -0.84
CA LEU A 784 -21.10 -25.71 -0.47
C LEU A 784 -22.04 -26.88 -0.76
N PHE A 785 -21.49 -28.09 -0.81
CA PHE A 785 -22.26 -29.34 -0.92
C PHE A 785 -22.26 -30.06 0.43
N TYR A 786 -23.42 -30.55 0.86
CA TYR A 786 -23.57 -31.30 2.11
C TYR A 786 -24.22 -32.66 1.86
N ASP A 787 -23.50 -33.72 2.23
CA ASP A 787 -23.99 -35.09 2.29
C ASP A 787 -24.62 -35.34 3.67
N MET A 788 -25.94 -35.51 3.70
CA MET A 788 -26.71 -35.70 4.93
C MET A 788 -26.62 -37.13 5.47
N ILE A 789 -26.23 -38.11 4.64
CA ILE A 789 -26.03 -39.51 5.06
C ILE A 789 -24.68 -39.66 5.75
N ASN A 790 -23.61 -39.19 5.11
CA ASN A 790 -22.25 -39.32 5.61
C ASN A 790 -21.84 -38.21 6.59
N GLY A 791 -22.65 -37.13 6.70
CA GLY A 791 -22.30 -35.96 7.52
C GLY A 791 -21.06 -35.22 7.00
N GLU A 792 -20.84 -35.28 5.69
CA GLU A 792 -19.68 -34.72 5.01
C GLU A 792 -20.04 -33.40 4.32
N LEU A 793 -19.22 -32.37 4.55
CA LEU A 793 -19.34 -31.05 3.95
C LEU A 793 -18.19 -30.87 2.95
N LYS A 794 -18.52 -30.65 1.68
CA LYS A 794 -17.56 -30.36 0.60
C LYS A 794 -17.58 -28.87 0.31
N MET A 795 -16.46 -28.21 0.62
CA MET A 795 -16.29 -26.76 0.56
C MET A 795 -15.29 -26.40 -0.53
N ASP A 796 -15.63 -25.40 -1.33
CA ASP A 796 -14.72 -24.79 -2.29
C ASP A 796 -14.49 -23.34 -1.90
N PHE A 797 -13.23 -22.91 -1.78
CA PHE A 797 -12.94 -21.51 -1.48
C PHE A 797 -13.12 -20.58 -2.68
N GLY A 798 -13.19 -21.10 -3.91
CA GLY A 798 -13.62 -20.34 -5.09
C GLY A 798 -15.13 -20.06 -5.11
N ALA A 799 -15.91 -20.74 -4.26
CA ALA A 799 -17.35 -20.54 -4.09
C ALA A 799 -17.69 -19.73 -2.81
N ILE A 800 -16.82 -18.76 -2.48
CA ILE A 800 -16.96 -17.85 -1.34
C ILE A 800 -16.70 -16.42 -1.81
N SER A 801 -17.72 -15.56 -1.72
CA SER A 801 -17.57 -14.12 -1.94
C SER A 801 -17.65 -13.35 -0.63
N HIS A 802 -16.84 -12.30 -0.50
CA HIS A 802 -16.94 -11.30 0.58
C HIS A 802 -17.78 -10.12 0.08
N VAL A 803 -19.00 -10.00 0.60
CA VAL A 803 -20.11 -9.23 0.02
C VAL A 803 -19.99 -7.71 0.26
N ASN A 804 -19.36 -7.28 1.35
CA ASN A 804 -19.11 -5.87 1.67
C ASN A 804 -17.67 -5.43 1.35
N LYS A 805 -17.40 -4.13 1.16
CA LYS A 805 -16.03 -3.62 0.92
C LYS A 805 -15.17 -3.82 2.18
N TYR A 806 -14.06 -4.55 2.08
CA TYR A 806 -13.14 -4.79 3.20
C TYR A 806 -12.02 -3.74 3.34
N GLY A 807 -11.72 -2.96 2.29
CA GLY A 807 -10.75 -1.86 2.33
C GLY A 807 -9.36 -2.28 2.85
N ASP A 808 -8.76 -1.47 3.73
CA ASP A 808 -7.42 -1.68 4.29
C ASP A 808 -7.35 -2.76 5.39
N ASN A 809 -8.47 -3.39 5.75
CA ASN A 809 -8.54 -4.41 6.81
C ASN A 809 -7.48 -5.55 6.67
N PRO A 810 -7.12 -6.02 5.47
CA PRO A 810 -6.11 -7.06 5.26
C PRO A 810 -4.74 -6.51 4.80
N HIS A 811 -4.42 -5.23 5.01
CA HIS A 811 -3.15 -4.64 4.52
C HIS A 811 -1.89 -5.42 4.93
N CYS A 812 -1.87 -6.06 6.10
CA CYS A 812 -0.78 -6.94 6.54
C CYS A 812 -0.56 -8.18 5.66
N ILE A 813 -1.56 -8.62 4.89
CA ILE A 813 -1.50 -9.82 4.06
C ILE A 813 -1.64 -9.58 2.55
N ILE A 814 -2.17 -8.45 2.07
CA ILE A 814 -2.35 -8.18 0.62
C ILE A 814 -1.06 -8.49 -0.18
N GLY A 815 0.08 -7.94 0.23
CA GLY A 815 1.38 -8.14 -0.45
C GLY A 815 2.06 -9.50 -0.21
N ARG A 816 1.48 -10.37 0.63
CA ARG A 816 2.06 -11.68 1.02
C ARG A 816 1.19 -12.85 0.59
N ASN A 817 -0.12 -12.78 0.81
CA ASN A 817 -1.09 -13.75 0.37
C ASN A 817 -2.46 -13.09 0.15
N PHE A 818 -2.65 -12.49 -1.03
CA PHE A 818 -3.89 -11.83 -1.45
C PHE A 818 -5.16 -12.68 -1.25
N PHE A 819 -5.10 -14.00 -1.44
CA PHE A 819 -6.27 -14.88 -1.21
C PHE A 819 -6.76 -14.88 0.25
N LEU A 820 -5.86 -14.71 1.21
CA LEU A 820 -6.25 -14.56 2.61
C LEU A 820 -6.73 -13.15 2.93
N ALA A 821 -6.57 -12.16 2.04
CA ALA A 821 -7.05 -10.80 2.28
C ALA A 821 -8.57 -10.76 2.48
N THR A 822 -9.29 -11.58 1.72
CA THR A 822 -10.74 -11.82 1.87
C THR A 822 -11.15 -12.28 3.27
N PHE A 823 -10.24 -12.88 4.06
CA PHE A 823 -10.53 -13.50 5.36
C PHE A 823 -9.72 -12.94 6.54
N CYS A 824 -8.78 -12.03 6.28
CA CYS A 824 -7.79 -11.57 7.25
C CYS A 824 -8.15 -10.18 7.80
N MET A 825 -8.17 -10.07 9.13
CA MET A 825 -8.29 -8.81 9.85
C MET A 825 -7.02 -8.56 10.65
N ASP A 826 -6.40 -7.40 10.52
CA ASP A 826 -5.14 -7.08 11.20
C ASP A 826 -5.26 -7.08 12.74
N THR A 827 -4.49 -7.94 13.41
CA THR A 827 -4.42 -8.01 14.88
C THR A 827 -3.45 -7.01 15.51
N ILE A 828 -2.39 -6.67 14.80
CA ILE A 828 -1.25 -5.89 15.29
C ILE A 828 -1.66 -4.43 15.44
N VAL A 829 -2.35 -3.87 14.44
CA VAL A 829 -2.86 -2.49 14.48
C VAL A 829 -3.86 -2.30 15.62
N ILE A 830 -4.82 -3.23 15.79
CA ILE A 830 -5.78 -3.18 16.91
C ILE A 830 -5.05 -3.23 18.26
N ALA A 831 -4.05 -4.12 18.41
CA ALA A 831 -3.28 -4.25 19.64
C ALA A 831 -2.43 -3.00 19.93
N VAL A 832 -1.76 -2.42 18.93
CA VAL A 832 -0.94 -1.21 19.09
C VAL A 832 -1.80 0.02 19.37
N SER A 833 -2.93 0.22 18.68
CA SER A 833 -3.87 1.32 18.96
C SER A 833 -4.48 1.20 20.36
N SER A 834 -4.86 -0.01 20.80
CA SER A 834 -5.33 -0.25 22.18
C SER A 834 -4.25 0.07 23.22
N THR A 835 -3.00 -0.31 22.95
CA THR A 835 -1.84 0.00 23.80
C THR A 835 -1.55 1.51 23.84
N ALA A 836 -1.72 2.21 22.72
CA ALA A 836 -1.56 3.66 22.64
C ALA A 836 -2.58 4.39 23.52
N ILE A 837 -3.87 4.01 23.47
CA ILE A 837 -4.93 4.57 24.33
C ILE A 837 -4.59 4.40 25.81
N PHE A 838 -4.07 3.23 26.22
CA PHE A 838 -3.65 3.00 27.60
C PHE A 838 -2.55 3.97 28.05
N PHE A 839 -1.48 4.14 27.25
CA PHE A 839 -0.40 5.06 27.60
C PHE A 839 -0.79 6.54 27.51
N LEU A 840 -1.68 6.91 26.58
CA LEU A 840 -2.27 8.24 26.49
C LEU A 840 -3.04 8.60 27.77
N ALA A 841 -3.96 7.73 28.18
CA ALA A 841 -4.73 7.91 29.41
C ALA A 841 -3.80 7.98 30.64
N LEU A 842 -2.79 7.11 30.72
CA LEU A 842 -1.82 7.11 31.80
C LEU A 842 -1.01 8.42 31.86
N ALA A 843 -0.52 8.92 30.72
CA ALA A 843 0.22 10.17 30.63
C ALA A 843 -0.64 11.37 31.09
N ILE A 844 -1.87 11.49 30.57
CA ILE A 844 -2.84 12.52 30.98
C ILE A 844 -3.09 12.48 32.48
N ILE A 845 -3.35 11.30 33.05
CA ILE A 845 -3.60 11.12 34.49
C ILE A 845 -2.38 11.53 35.32
N THR A 846 -1.18 11.06 34.98
CA THR A 846 0.04 11.39 35.74
C THR A 846 0.37 12.88 35.69
N ASN A 847 0.28 13.53 34.53
CA ASN A 847 0.53 14.97 34.37
C ASN A 847 -0.51 15.81 35.10
N SER A 848 -1.80 15.46 34.97
CA SER A 848 -2.87 16.15 35.69
C SER A 848 -2.69 16.03 37.19
N TRP A 849 -2.30 14.85 37.69
CA TRP A 849 -2.06 14.61 39.11
C TRP A 849 -0.81 15.32 39.65
N LEU A 850 0.26 15.44 38.84
CA LEU A 850 1.45 16.23 39.16
C LEU A 850 1.08 17.72 39.32
N LEU A 851 0.37 18.30 38.35
CA LEU A 851 -0.07 19.70 38.39
C LEU A 851 -1.06 19.94 39.55
N PHE A 852 -2.06 19.07 39.73
CA PHE A 852 -2.98 19.13 40.88
C PHE A 852 -2.23 19.08 42.22
N SER A 853 -1.19 18.25 42.33
CA SER A 853 -0.36 18.14 43.53
C SER A 853 0.47 19.40 43.83
N ILE A 854 0.77 20.22 42.83
CA ILE A 854 1.55 21.46 42.95
C ILE A 854 0.65 22.69 43.18
N PHE A 855 -0.40 22.84 42.38
CA PHE A 855 -1.20 24.07 42.33
C PHE A 855 -2.49 24.03 43.17
N VAL A 856 -3.15 22.87 43.25
CA VAL A 856 -4.49 22.75 43.87
C VAL A 856 -4.39 22.18 45.27
N SER A 857 -3.93 20.93 45.42
CA SER A 857 -3.86 20.28 46.74
C SER A 857 -2.62 20.67 47.55
N GLN A 858 -1.72 21.48 46.98
CA GLN A 858 -0.48 21.99 47.61
C GLN A 858 0.36 20.91 48.33
N LYS A 859 0.30 19.66 47.86
CA LYS A 859 1.04 18.53 48.45
C LYS A 859 2.54 18.69 48.19
N LEU A 860 2.90 19.34 47.09
CA LEU A 860 4.25 19.71 46.66
C LEU A 860 4.43 21.24 46.68
N LYS A 861 5.60 21.73 47.09
CA LYS A 861 5.90 23.17 47.16
C LYS A 861 6.14 23.76 45.76
N LYS A 862 5.28 24.67 45.32
CA LYS A 862 5.46 25.50 44.11
C LYS A 862 6.77 26.30 44.20
N SER A 863 7.51 26.37 43.09
CA SER A 863 8.67 27.26 42.94
C SER A 863 8.52 28.11 41.68
N SER A 864 8.77 29.41 41.78
CA SER A 864 8.67 30.36 40.66
C SER A 864 9.72 30.09 39.58
N SER A 865 10.93 29.65 39.95
CA SER A 865 12.00 29.29 39.01
C SER A 865 11.74 28.04 38.18
N LEU A 866 10.60 27.36 38.40
CA LEU A 866 10.16 26.18 37.64
C LEU A 866 8.85 26.43 36.87
N ALA A 867 8.39 27.68 36.73
CA ALA A 867 7.12 28.01 36.06
C ALA A 867 7.02 27.43 34.63
N LEU A 868 8.03 27.66 33.79
CA LEU A 868 8.10 27.10 32.43
C LEU A 868 8.16 25.56 32.43
N PHE A 869 8.76 24.95 33.44
CA PHE A 869 8.79 23.49 33.60
C PHE A 869 7.42 22.91 33.91
N TYR A 870 6.59 23.62 34.67
CA TYR A 870 5.20 23.22 34.91
C TYR A 870 4.32 23.44 33.67
N ALA A 871 4.61 24.46 32.85
CA ALA A 871 3.93 24.68 31.57
C ALA A 871 4.14 23.52 30.59
N LYS A 872 5.34 22.90 30.56
CA LYS A 872 5.60 21.68 29.76
C LYS A 872 4.55 20.59 30.02
N PHE A 873 4.31 20.24 31.29
CA PHE A 873 3.33 19.21 31.64
C PHE A 873 1.87 19.57 31.32
N ALA A 874 1.55 20.87 31.22
CA ALA A 874 0.23 21.31 30.75
C ALA A 874 0.10 21.12 29.22
N VAL A 875 1.15 21.43 28.45
CA VAL A 875 1.22 21.14 27.00
C VAL A 875 1.17 19.63 26.76
N ASP A 876 1.84 18.81 27.57
CA ASP A 876 1.79 17.35 27.48
C ASP A 876 0.37 16.78 27.67
N ILE A 877 -0.47 17.42 28.49
CA ILE A 877 -1.89 17.04 28.66
C ILE A 877 -2.69 17.36 27.39
N VAL A 878 -2.53 18.57 26.84
CA VAL A 878 -3.22 18.98 25.60
C VAL A 878 -2.82 18.08 24.43
N PHE A 879 -1.53 17.77 24.31
CA PHE A 879 -1.01 16.83 23.31
C PHE A 879 -1.61 15.42 23.49
N GLY A 880 -1.64 14.91 24.72
CA GLY A 880 -2.27 13.62 25.03
C GLY A 880 -3.75 13.56 24.66
N PHE A 881 -4.51 14.65 24.81
CA PHE A 881 -5.91 14.69 24.36
C PHE A 881 -6.04 14.68 22.82
N ALA A 882 -5.16 15.37 22.09
CA ALA A 882 -5.17 15.40 20.63
C ALA A 882 -4.82 14.02 20.03
N ASP A 883 -3.79 13.35 20.55
CA ASP A 883 -3.45 11.98 20.17
C ASP A 883 -4.57 10.99 20.57
N LEU A 884 -5.20 11.17 21.73
CA LEU A 884 -6.31 10.31 22.18
C LEU A 884 -7.52 10.39 21.23
N ILE A 885 -7.90 11.59 20.77
CA ILE A 885 -8.95 11.76 19.76
C ILE A 885 -8.57 11.04 18.47
N THR A 886 -7.33 11.20 18.00
CA THR A 886 -6.83 10.61 16.76
C THR A 886 -6.85 9.07 16.80
N VAL A 887 -6.33 8.46 17.87
CA VAL A 887 -6.30 7.00 18.03
C VAL A 887 -7.70 6.44 18.33
N PHE A 888 -8.56 7.19 19.03
CA PHE A 888 -9.95 6.79 19.26
C PHE A 888 -10.77 6.78 17.95
N LEU A 889 -10.60 7.77 17.08
CA LEU A 889 -11.24 7.81 15.76
C LEU A 889 -10.80 6.62 14.88
N MET A 890 -9.49 6.35 14.85
CA MET A 890 -8.91 5.19 14.17
C MET A 890 -9.48 3.87 14.71
N LEU A 891 -9.42 3.64 16.02
CA LEU A 891 -9.91 2.40 16.63
C LEU A 891 -11.43 2.24 16.50
N SER A 892 -12.19 3.33 16.62
CA SER A 892 -13.64 3.32 16.41
C SER A 892 -13.98 2.87 14.99
N LYS A 893 -13.21 3.29 13.99
CA LYS A 893 -13.41 2.87 12.60
C LYS A 893 -13.00 1.40 12.35
N LEU A 894 -11.93 0.90 12.97
CA LEU A 894 -11.58 -0.53 12.93
C LEU A 894 -12.63 -1.43 13.63
N LEU A 895 -13.34 -0.93 14.65
CA LEU A 895 -14.29 -1.71 15.45
C LEU A 895 -15.77 -1.51 15.08
N SER A 896 -16.12 -0.46 14.32
CA SER A 896 -17.53 -0.11 14.02
C SER A 896 -18.22 -1.16 13.13
N THR A 897 -19.50 -1.37 13.41
CA THR A 897 -20.41 -2.23 12.63
C THR A 897 -21.25 -1.46 11.60
N SER A 898 -21.22 -0.12 11.65
CA SER A 898 -22.01 0.78 10.81
C SER A 898 -21.17 1.94 10.25
N PRO A 899 -21.65 2.65 9.21
CA PRO A 899 -21.02 3.88 8.74
C PRO A 899 -20.86 4.88 9.89
N GLY A 900 -19.61 5.20 10.19
CA GLY A 900 -19.25 6.11 11.28
C GLY A 900 -19.18 7.56 10.80
N ILE A 901 -18.93 8.49 11.73
CA ILE A 901 -18.77 9.92 11.39
C ILE A 901 -17.68 10.17 10.34
N LEU A 902 -16.65 9.31 10.28
CA LEU A 902 -15.57 9.37 9.28
C LEU A 902 -16.01 8.94 7.87
N ASP A 903 -17.07 8.14 7.73
CA ASP A 903 -17.61 7.76 6.41
C ASP A 903 -18.41 8.89 5.77
N TYR A 904 -19.07 9.70 6.61
CA TYR A 904 -19.79 10.90 6.17
C TYR A 904 -18.88 12.12 6.02
N GLN A 905 -17.74 12.14 6.72
CA GLN A 905 -16.85 13.31 6.78
C GLN A 905 -15.37 12.87 6.86
N PRO A 906 -14.78 12.34 5.77
CA PRO A 906 -13.42 11.79 5.76
C PRO A 906 -12.35 12.80 6.20
N ASN A 907 -12.54 14.09 5.90
CA ASN A 907 -11.65 15.18 6.30
C ASN A 907 -11.51 15.33 7.82
N LEU A 908 -12.46 14.83 8.63
CA LEU A 908 -12.41 14.89 10.10
C LEU A 908 -11.19 14.13 10.64
N TYR A 909 -10.80 13.01 10.02
CA TYR A 909 -9.63 12.25 10.44
C TYR A 909 -8.33 13.04 10.19
N PHE A 910 -8.21 13.69 9.03
CA PHE A 910 -7.08 14.59 8.75
C PHE A 910 -7.00 15.75 9.74
N TYR A 911 -8.11 16.43 10.05
CA TYR A 911 -8.06 17.53 11.02
C TYR A 911 -7.62 17.07 12.42
N ALA A 912 -8.01 15.87 12.86
CA ALA A 912 -7.53 15.28 14.11
C ALA A 912 -6.01 15.00 14.06
N VAL A 913 -5.54 14.29 13.02
CA VAL A 913 -4.12 13.96 12.82
C VAL A 913 -3.27 15.23 12.70
N TRP A 914 -3.66 16.18 11.85
CA TRP A 914 -2.94 17.43 11.62
C TRP A 914 -2.82 18.29 12.89
N SER A 915 -3.90 18.36 13.68
CA SER A 915 -3.87 19.05 14.97
C SER A 915 -2.88 18.41 15.94
N ALA A 916 -2.88 17.07 16.04
CA ALA A 916 -1.96 16.33 16.90
C ALA A 916 -0.49 16.52 16.48
N LEU A 917 -0.19 16.44 15.17
CA LEU A 917 1.15 16.67 14.62
C LEU A 917 1.64 18.11 14.89
N THR A 918 0.79 19.12 14.66
CA THR A 918 1.11 20.53 14.93
C THR A 918 1.41 20.76 16.42
N ILE A 919 0.65 20.13 17.32
CA ILE A 919 0.89 20.22 18.77
C ILE A 919 2.19 19.50 19.17
N SER A 920 2.55 18.37 18.54
CA SER A 920 3.83 17.68 18.73
C SER A 920 5.03 18.58 18.37
N ASN A 921 4.94 19.34 17.29
CA ASN A 921 5.98 20.29 16.88
C ASN A 921 6.09 21.46 17.85
N LEU A 922 4.97 22.11 18.17
CA LEU A 922 4.93 23.20 19.15
C LEU A 922 5.53 22.78 20.50
N ARG A 923 5.18 21.59 20.99
CA ARG A 923 5.78 20.97 22.17
C ARG A 923 7.30 20.84 22.04
N THR A 924 7.79 20.30 20.92
CA THR A 924 9.22 20.09 20.68
C THR A 924 10.01 21.42 20.72
N PHE A 925 9.53 22.46 20.03
CA PHE A 925 10.16 23.79 20.07
C PHE A 925 10.01 24.52 21.40
N PHE A 926 8.93 24.28 22.14
CA PHE A 926 8.75 24.80 23.49
C PHE A 926 9.76 24.18 24.47
N VAL A 927 9.99 22.87 24.40
CA VAL A 927 11.02 22.18 25.21
C VAL A 927 12.44 22.61 24.80
N LEU A 928 12.68 22.84 23.51
CA LEU A 928 13.94 23.42 23.01
C LEU A 928 14.19 24.80 23.64
N THR A 929 13.20 25.68 23.55
CA THR A 929 13.23 27.03 24.13
C THR A 929 13.51 27.03 25.64
N ILE A 930 12.85 26.15 26.40
CA ILE A 930 13.08 25.99 27.85
C ILE A 930 14.52 25.57 28.15
N ASN A 931 15.12 24.70 27.32
CA ASN A 931 16.49 24.27 27.54
C ASN A 931 17.52 25.37 27.18
N PHE A 932 17.27 26.17 26.13
CA PHE A 932 18.09 27.34 25.83
C PHE A 932 18.03 28.41 26.94
N ASP A 933 16.84 28.74 27.46
CA ASP A 933 16.69 29.66 28.61
C ASP A 933 17.51 29.18 29.82
N ARG A 934 17.38 27.91 30.21
CA ARG A 934 18.09 27.33 31.36
C ARG A 934 19.62 27.29 31.22
N VAL A 935 20.14 27.14 30.00
CA VAL A 935 21.60 27.07 29.76
C VAL A 935 22.21 28.47 29.69
N PHE A 936 21.54 29.40 28.99
CA PHE A 936 22.11 30.68 28.55
C PHE A 936 21.49 31.94 29.18
N ALA A 937 20.34 31.84 29.87
CA ALA A 937 19.64 32.97 30.51
C ALA A 937 19.34 34.14 29.57
N ILE A 938 18.83 33.82 28.38
CA ILE A 938 18.49 34.79 27.31
C ILE A 938 17.09 35.39 27.57
N ALA A 939 16.89 36.66 27.20
CA ALA A 939 15.64 37.38 27.45
C ALA A 939 14.40 36.66 26.89
N ASN A 940 13.43 36.37 27.76
CA ASN A 940 12.28 35.50 27.50
C ASN A 940 11.36 35.92 26.33
N SER A 941 11.28 37.21 25.98
CA SER A 941 10.27 37.72 25.04
C SER A 941 10.47 37.30 23.58
N VAL A 942 11.72 37.13 23.12
CA VAL A 942 12.01 36.76 21.72
C VAL A 942 11.92 35.24 21.49
N LEU A 943 12.40 34.47 22.46
CA LEU A 943 12.43 33.00 22.41
C LEU A 943 11.02 32.37 22.39
N ILE A 944 10.02 33.02 23.01
CA ILE A 944 8.63 32.56 23.00
C ILE A 944 7.98 32.67 21.61
N LEU A 945 8.47 33.52 20.69
CA LEU A 945 7.93 33.61 19.33
C LEU A 945 8.33 32.43 18.43
N ILE A 946 9.45 31.77 18.71
CA ILE A 946 10.05 30.75 17.82
C ILE A 946 9.09 29.56 17.55
N PRO A 947 8.42 28.95 18.56
CA PRO A 947 7.43 27.91 18.31
C PRO A 947 6.27 28.37 17.42
N PHE A 948 5.78 29.60 17.58
CA PHE A 948 4.66 30.12 16.78
C PHE A 948 5.06 30.44 15.33
N LEU A 949 6.28 30.93 15.12
CA LEU A 949 6.84 31.10 13.78
C LEU A 949 7.01 29.75 13.05
N HIS A 950 7.27 28.66 13.78
CA HIS A 950 7.35 27.33 13.19
C HIS A 950 6.03 26.84 12.59
N ILE A 951 4.86 27.28 13.11
CA ILE A 951 3.55 26.92 12.52
C ILE A 951 3.47 27.37 11.06
N ILE A 952 4.04 28.54 10.74
CA ILE A 952 4.08 29.05 9.36
C ILE A 952 4.98 28.13 8.50
N VAL A 953 6.13 27.71 9.02
CA VAL A 953 7.04 26.77 8.33
C VAL A 953 6.37 25.42 8.09
N ASP A 954 5.72 24.83 9.09
CA ASP A 954 5.00 23.54 8.97
C ASP A 954 3.91 23.61 7.89
N ASN A 955 3.14 24.69 7.83
CA ASN A 955 2.13 24.89 6.79
C ASN A 955 2.76 25.16 5.42
N SER A 956 3.85 25.94 5.33
CA SER A 956 4.60 26.12 4.08
C SER A 956 5.20 24.80 3.57
N VAL A 957 5.63 23.91 4.46
CA VAL A 957 6.15 22.59 4.07
C VAL A 957 5.02 21.66 3.61
N LEU A 958 3.90 21.57 4.33
CA LEU A 958 2.78 20.73 3.91
C LEU A 958 2.18 21.21 2.58
N TRP A 959 1.74 22.47 2.51
CA TRP A 959 0.96 22.97 1.36
C TRP A 959 1.82 23.48 0.21
N GLY A 960 3.05 23.93 0.49
CA GLY A 960 3.98 24.47 -0.51
C GLY A 960 4.99 23.43 -0.99
N PHE A 961 5.92 23.02 -0.13
CA PHE A 961 7.03 22.13 -0.54
C PHE A 961 6.60 20.69 -0.82
N CYS A 962 5.58 20.18 -0.12
CA CYS A 962 5.01 18.85 -0.33
C CYS A 962 3.75 18.88 -1.21
N GLU A 963 3.34 20.05 -1.72
CA GLU A 963 2.18 20.27 -2.61
C GLU A 963 0.90 19.50 -2.20
N PHE A 964 0.64 19.42 -0.89
CA PHE A 964 -0.40 18.53 -0.36
C PHE A 964 -1.81 18.93 -0.81
N GLN A 965 -2.56 17.99 -1.37
CA GLN A 965 -3.96 18.17 -1.75
C GLN A 965 -4.89 17.43 -0.78
N LEU A 966 -5.93 18.12 -0.31
CA LEU A 966 -6.91 17.54 0.64
C LEU A 966 -7.96 16.68 -0.08
N ASN A 967 -7.53 15.53 -0.60
CA ASN A 967 -8.40 14.50 -1.16
C ASN A 967 -8.24 13.21 -0.34
N ILE A 968 -9.19 12.90 0.53
CA ILE A 968 -9.09 11.79 1.49
C ILE A 968 -10.11 10.71 1.12
N PRO A 969 -9.67 9.50 0.73
CA PRO A 969 -10.58 8.46 0.29
C PRO A 969 -11.45 7.94 1.45
N SER A 970 -12.67 7.53 1.12
CA SER A 970 -13.60 6.93 2.07
C SER A 970 -13.05 5.59 2.59
N GLY A 971 -12.74 5.57 3.89
CA GLY A 971 -12.09 4.44 4.55
C GLY A 971 -10.65 4.69 5.03
N CYS A 972 -10.04 5.84 4.72
CA CYS A 972 -8.71 6.15 5.21
C CYS A 972 -8.64 6.24 6.76
N ILE A 973 -7.80 5.40 7.37
CA ILE A 973 -7.64 5.21 8.82
C ILE A 973 -6.19 5.30 9.31
N THR A 974 -5.24 5.65 8.45
CA THR A 974 -3.82 5.80 8.79
C THR A 974 -3.26 7.13 8.30
N SER A 975 -2.18 7.61 8.92
CA SER A 975 -1.46 8.80 8.44
C SER A 975 -0.74 8.60 7.09
N ILE A 976 -0.76 7.37 6.54
CA ILE A 976 -0.15 7.02 5.25
C ILE A 976 -1.18 7.18 4.12
N CYS A 977 -2.40 6.67 4.27
CA CYS A 977 -3.49 6.91 3.30
C CYS A 977 -3.93 8.38 3.24
N LEU A 978 -3.55 9.20 4.23
CA LEU A 978 -3.65 10.66 4.16
C LEU A 978 -2.66 11.31 3.18
N GLY A 979 -1.79 10.57 2.47
CA GLY A 979 -0.86 11.11 1.48
C GLY A 979 0.32 11.92 2.03
N MET A 980 0.47 12.01 3.36
CA MET A 980 1.43 12.91 4.03
C MET A 980 2.91 12.46 3.99
N SER A 981 3.31 11.52 3.13
CA SER A 981 4.62 10.86 3.15
C SER A 981 5.81 11.83 3.09
N CYS A 982 5.72 12.88 2.27
CA CYS A 982 6.71 13.96 2.20
C CYS A 982 6.85 14.69 3.55
N TYR A 983 5.73 15.14 4.13
CA TYR A 983 5.70 15.85 5.40
C TYR A 983 6.20 15.00 6.58
N ILE A 984 5.81 13.71 6.64
CA ILE A 984 6.26 12.80 7.71
C ILE A 984 7.78 12.59 7.68
N LYS A 985 8.43 12.53 6.51
CA LYS A 985 9.90 12.45 6.40
C LYS A 985 10.58 13.72 6.92
N TYR A 986 10.08 14.90 6.53
CA TYR A 986 10.53 16.20 7.05
C TYR A 986 10.40 16.25 8.59
N LEU A 987 9.23 15.87 9.10
CA LEU A 987 8.88 15.88 10.52
C LEU A 987 9.83 15.00 11.35
N LEU A 988 10.09 13.76 10.92
CA LEU A 988 11.00 12.86 11.62
C LEU A 988 12.45 13.39 11.63
N ALA A 989 12.92 13.97 10.52
CA ALA A 989 14.24 14.60 10.46
C ALA A 989 14.34 15.79 11.42
N LEU A 990 13.32 16.64 11.46
CA LEU A 990 13.23 17.79 12.34
C LEU A 990 13.20 17.39 13.82
N GLU A 991 12.36 16.42 14.19
CA GLU A 991 12.29 15.89 15.56
C GLU A 991 13.62 15.28 15.99
N MET A 992 14.32 14.53 15.13
CA MET A 992 15.64 13.97 15.46
C MET A 992 16.67 15.06 15.76
N VAL A 993 16.72 16.13 14.96
CA VAL A 993 17.63 17.27 15.19
C VAL A 993 17.27 18.00 16.49
N ALA A 994 16.00 18.37 16.69
CA ALA A 994 15.57 19.12 17.86
C ALA A 994 15.78 18.34 19.18
N HIS A 995 15.40 17.06 19.23
CA HIS A 995 15.62 16.22 20.42
C HIS A 995 17.10 15.96 20.69
N SER A 996 17.96 15.90 19.67
CA SER A 996 19.41 15.80 19.85
C SER A 996 20.03 17.07 20.45
N ILE A 997 19.55 18.25 20.04
CA ILE A 997 19.95 19.53 20.64
C ILE A 997 19.43 19.64 22.09
N ILE A 998 18.20 19.23 22.36
CA ILE A 998 17.67 19.18 23.74
C ILE A 998 18.51 18.23 24.61
N ALA A 999 18.70 16.98 24.22
CA ALA A 999 19.43 16.00 25.03
C ALA A 999 20.87 16.45 25.34
N SER A 1000 21.57 17.02 24.35
CA SER A 1000 22.92 17.56 24.55
C SER A 1000 22.96 18.80 25.44
N THR A 1001 22.03 19.75 25.29
CA THR A 1001 21.95 20.94 26.14
C THR A 1001 21.52 20.62 27.59
N SER A 1002 20.59 19.68 27.79
CA SER A 1002 20.21 19.18 29.12
C SER A 1002 21.37 18.48 29.83
N LEU A 1003 22.20 17.70 29.12
CA LEU A 1003 23.42 17.09 29.66
C LEU A 1003 24.49 18.14 30.01
N LEU A 1004 24.66 19.18 29.21
CA LEU A 1004 25.55 20.31 29.51
C LEU A 1004 25.09 21.07 30.77
N LEU A 1005 23.78 21.29 30.92
CA LEU A 1005 23.21 21.90 32.12
C LEU A 1005 23.43 21.03 33.38
N ALA A 1006 23.22 19.72 33.26
CA ALA A 1006 23.47 18.77 34.34
C ALA A 1006 24.96 18.80 34.77
N GLY A 1007 25.88 18.81 33.81
CA GLY A 1007 27.32 18.96 34.07
C GLY A 1007 27.66 20.28 34.78
N LYS A 1008 27.12 21.41 34.31
CA LYS A 1008 27.29 22.75 34.91
C LYS A 1008 26.81 22.80 36.36
N LEU A 1009 25.63 22.23 36.65
CA LEU A 1009 25.06 22.17 37.99
C LEU A 1009 25.82 21.20 38.92
N PHE A 1010 26.27 20.06 38.41
CA PHE A 1010 27.09 19.10 39.16
C PHE A 1010 28.42 19.69 39.61
N ILE A 1011 29.11 20.43 38.71
CA ILE A 1011 30.36 21.14 39.02
C ILE A 1011 30.10 22.22 40.07
N TRP A 1012 29.07 23.07 39.89
CA TRP A 1012 28.78 24.15 40.83
C TRP A 1012 28.46 23.65 42.26
N ASN A 1013 27.75 22.52 42.39
CA ASN A 1013 27.37 21.96 43.69
C ASN A 1013 28.49 21.17 44.40
N ASN A 1014 29.60 20.87 43.74
CA ASN A 1014 30.72 20.11 44.33
C ASN A 1014 32.07 20.87 44.33
N CYS A 1015 32.24 21.92 43.52
CA CYS A 1015 33.51 22.64 43.38
C CYS A 1015 33.53 24.06 43.99
N LYS A 1016 32.40 24.61 44.44
CA LYS A 1016 32.38 25.85 45.24
C LYS A 1016 32.46 25.51 46.73
N ALA A 1017 33.39 26.14 47.45
CA ALA A 1017 33.50 26.02 48.91
C ALA A 1017 32.31 26.72 49.59
N GLY A 1018 31.29 25.95 49.94
CA GLY A 1018 30.06 26.42 50.58
C GLY A 1018 29.08 25.28 50.87
N VAL A 1019 28.01 25.58 51.59
CA VAL A 1019 26.98 24.58 51.94
C VAL A 1019 26.30 24.05 50.67
N LYS A 1020 26.23 22.72 50.51
CA LYS A 1020 25.59 22.08 49.35
C LYS A 1020 24.13 22.51 49.23
N SER A 1021 23.76 23.03 48.06
CA SER A 1021 22.38 23.47 47.82
C SER A 1021 21.52 22.29 47.36
N LYS A 1022 20.56 21.90 48.22
CA LYS A 1022 19.50 20.93 47.87
C LYS A 1022 18.68 21.37 46.65
N GLU A 1023 18.65 22.67 46.31
CA GLU A 1023 17.96 23.17 45.12
C GLU A 1023 18.77 22.94 43.84
N LEU A 1024 20.10 23.10 43.85
CA LEU A 1024 20.93 22.74 42.69
C LEU A 1024 20.94 21.23 42.44
N GLU A 1025 20.96 20.42 43.51
CA GLU A 1025 20.86 18.97 43.38
C GLU A 1025 19.52 18.53 42.74
N ARG A 1026 18.41 19.17 43.16
CA ARG A 1026 17.09 18.99 42.56
C ARG A 1026 17.06 19.39 41.08
N ALA A 1027 17.64 20.55 40.72
CA ALA A 1027 17.70 20.99 39.33
C ALA A 1027 18.51 20.01 38.45
N ASN A 1028 19.63 19.49 38.96
CA ASN A 1028 20.47 18.51 38.27
C ASN A 1028 19.74 17.17 38.06
N GLN A 1029 19.03 16.66 39.09
CA GLN A 1029 18.24 15.44 38.96
C GLN A 1029 17.11 15.57 37.92
N LEU A 1030 16.43 16.72 37.86
CA LEU A 1030 15.37 16.98 36.88
C LEU A 1030 15.92 17.05 35.45
N ALA A 1031 17.06 17.70 35.22
CA ALA A 1031 17.70 17.78 33.91
C ALA A 1031 18.17 16.40 33.39
N LEU A 1032 18.65 15.52 34.28
CA LEU A 1032 19.06 14.17 33.92
C LEU A 1032 17.87 13.26 33.56
N ILE A 1033 16.72 13.42 34.24
CA ILE A 1033 15.48 12.70 33.90
C ILE A 1033 15.00 13.10 32.49
N ASP A 1034 14.91 14.40 32.21
CA ASP A 1034 14.47 14.96 30.92
C ASP A 1034 15.34 14.44 29.76
N ALA A 1035 16.67 14.51 29.89
CA ALA A 1035 17.61 14.02 28.87
C ALA A 1035 17.47 12.50 28.60
N LEU A 1036 17.29 11.70 29.65
CA LEU A 1036 17.20 10.24 29.54
C LEU A 1036 15.87 9.78 28.93
N ILE A 1037 14.75 10.44 29.28
CA ILE A 1037 13.44 10.17 28.68
C ILE A 1037 13.46 10.52 27.18
N ILE A 1038 13.98 11.69 26.82
CA ILE A 1038 14.04 12.15 25.42
C ILE A 1038 14.90 11.21 24.56
N PHE A 1039 16.03 10.73 25.08
CA PHE A 1039 16.88 9.78 24.36
C PHE A 1039 16.16 8.43 24.12
N ILE A 1040 15.58 7.84 25.18
CA ILE A 1040 15.00 6.49 25.11
C ILE A 1040 13.65 6.46 24.38
N PHE A 1041 12.80 7.46 24.58
CA PHE A 1041 11.40 7.46 24.10
C PHE A 1041 11.12 8.41 22.94
N GLY A 1042 12.08 9.29 22.60
CA GLY A 1042 12.03 10.16 21.41
C GLY A 1042 13.01 9.71 20.33
N ILE A 1043 14.31 9.83 20.61
CA ILE A 1043 15.38 9.64 19.59
C ILE A 1043 15.46 8.19 19.11
N VAL A 1044 15.57 7.22 20.03
CA VAL A 1044 15.73 5.80 19.65
C VAL A 1044 14.57 5.28 18.79
N PRO A 1045 13.28 5.51 19.12
CA PRO A 1045 12.16 5.17 18.25
C PRO A 1045 12.24 5.84 16.88
N ALA A 1046 12.45 7.17 16.81
CA ALA A 1046 12.50 7.89 15.53
C ALA A 1046 13.60 7.36 14.59
N VAL A 1047 14.77 7.01 15.14
CA VAL A 1047 15.87 6.37 14.39
C VAL A 1047 15.47 4.99 13.89
N VAL A 1048 14.86 4.14 14.72
CA VAL A 1048 14.39 2.81 14.31
C VAL A 1048 13.37 2.90 13.17
N MET A 1049 12.41 3.82 13.23
CA MET A 1049 11.41 4.01 12.18
C MET A 1049 12.00 4.55 10.87
N THR A 1050 13.05 5.37 10.96
CA THR A 1050 13.78 5.89 9.79
C THR A 1050 14.60 4.79 9.10
N ILE A 1051 15.14 3.82 9.86
CA ILE A 1051 15.91 2.69 9.34
C ILE A 1051 14.99 1.58 8.79
N PHE A 1052 13.80 1.39 9.37
CA PHE A 1052 12.85 0.35 8.98
C PHE A 1052 11.46 0.94 8.61
N PRO A 1053 11.29 1.59 7.45
CA PRO A 1053 10.01 2.20 7.06
C PRO A 1053 8.83 1.22 7.03
N SER A 1054 9.05 -0.03 6.58
CA SER A 1054 8.02 -1.07 6.55
C SER A 1054 7.57 -1.57 7.94
N LEU A 1055 8.25 -1.15 9.01
CA LEU A 1055 7.80 -1.35 10.39
C LEU A 1055 6.77 -0.28 10.79
N PHE A 1056 6.84 0.93 10.23
CA PHE A 1056 5.85 2.00 10.43
C PHE A 1056 4.51 1.63 9.80
N GLU A 1057 4.55 1.18 8.55
CA GLU A 1057 3.39 0.71 7.78
C GLU A 1057 2.61 -0.39 8.50
N LYS A 1058 3.30 -1.28 9.23
CA LYS A 1058 2.70 -2.44 9.93
C LYS A 1058 2.28 -2.19 11.37
N LEU A 1059 2.89 -1.21 12.05
CA LEU A 1059 2.64 -0.97 13.48
C LEU A 1059 1.81 0.29 13.76
N GLY A 1060 1.65 1.20 12.79
CA GLY A 1060 0.84 2.41 12.93
C GLY A 1060 1.24 3.27 14.15
N SER A 1061 0.38 3.32 15.17
CA SER A 1061 0.50 4.20 16.36
C SER A 1061 1.69 3.90 17.31
N ILE A 1062 2.66 3.07 16.93
CA ILE A 1062 3.78 2.68 17.80
C ILE A 1062 4.64 3.85 18.29
N LEU A 1063 4.77 4.92 17.50
CA LEU A 1063 5.48 6.13 17.91
C LEU A 1063 4.75 6.87 19.05
N ILE A 1064 3.41 6.82 19.06
CA ILE A 1064 2.57 7.39 20.14
C ILE A 1064 2.77 6.56 21.42
N VAL A 1065 2.78 5.22 21.32
CA VAL A 1065 3.09 4.32 22.45
C VAL A 1065 4.44 4.67 23.09
N ALA A 1066 5.48 4.85 22.27
CA ALA A 1066 6.81 5.22 22.75
C ALA A 1066 6.82 6.61 23.43
N LYS A 1067 6.36 7.66 22.74
CA LYS A 1067 6.35 9.04 23.28
C LYS A 1067 5.52 9.14 24.57
N MET A 1068 4.34 8.51 24.62
CA MET A 1068 3.44 8.61 25.79
C MET A 1068 3.91 7.80 27.00
N SER A 1069 4.50 6.62 26.79
CA SER A 1069 5.12 5.87 27.89
C SER A 1069 6.29 6.64 28.51
N GLY A 1070 7.09 7.35 27.70
CA GLY A 1070 8.11 8.29 28.16
C GLY A 1070 7.53 9.44 28.99
N ASN A 1071 6.49 10.13 28.49
CA ASN A 1071 5.84 11.25 29.18
C ASN A 1071 5.26 10.84 30.54
N ALA A 1072 4.56 9.69 30.61
CA ALA A 1072 4.01 9.16 31.85
C ALA A 1072 5.11 8.83 32.88
N LEU A 1073 6.22 8.25 32.42
CA LEU A 1073 7.37 7.93 33.26
C LEU A 1073 8.07 9.19 33.77
N GLU A 1074 8.26 10.21 32.92
CA GLU A 1074 8.82 11.50 33.33
C GLU A 1074 8.01 12.12 34.46
N SER A 1075 6.70 12.23 34.27
CA SER A 1075 5.76 12.81 35.24
C SER A 1075 5.85 12.12 36.62
N TYR A 1076 5.86 10.79 36.62
CA TYR A 1076 6.01 9.98 37.83
C TYR A 1076 7.37 10.20 38.53
N LEU A 1077 8.47 10.21 37.76
CA LEU A 1077 9.81 10.42 38.29
C LEU A 1077 9.98 11.83 38.87
N VAL A 1078 9.45 12.85 38.19
CA VAL A 1078 9.40 14.24 38.67
C VAL A 1078 8.59 14.34 39.95
N TYR A 1079 7.37 13.79 40.00
CA TYR A 1079 6.57 13.75 41.23
C TYR A 1079 7.36 13.13 42.41
N ARG A 1080 8.02 12.00 42.17
CA ARG A 1080 8.80 11.29 43.20
C ARG A 1080 10.01 12.11 43.67
N ALA A 1081 10.71 12.80 42.77
CA ALA A 1081 11.80 13.71 43.10
C ALA A 1081 11.31 14.89 43.96
N LEU A 1082 10.14 15.45 43.64
CA LEU A 1082 9.54 16.56 44.40
C LEU A 1082 9.00 16.13 45.78
N LYS A 1083 8.48 14.91 45.92
CA LYS A 1083 7.89 14.40 47.18
C LYS A 1083 8.93 14.03 48.24
N ARG A 1084 10.12 13.57 47.83
CA ARG A 1084 11.07 12.84 48.70
C ARG A 1084 11.60 13.61 49.92
N ASN A 1085 11.50 14.94 49.94
CA ASN A 1085 12.07 15.80 50.99
C ASN A 1085 11.06 16.32 52.04
N LYS A 1086 9.79 15.91 52.02
CA LYS A 1086 8.81 16.31 53.06
C LYS A 1086 9.01 15.63 54.42
N VAL A 1087 9.97 14.69 54.53
CA VAL A 1087 10.20 13.82 55.70
C VAL A 1087 11.42 14.26 56.56
N THR A 1088 12.15 15.31 56.15
CA THR A 1088 13.42 15.71 56.79
C THR A 1088 13.45 17.18 57.27
N THR A 1089 12.30 17.72 57.69
CA THR A 1089 12.19 19.07 58.29
C THR A 1089 11.18 19.08 59.43
N SER A 1090 11.39 18.20 60.43
CA SER A 1090 10.57 18.13 61.65
C SER A 1090 11.34 17.55 62.84
N THR A 1091 12.55 18.05 63.08
CA THR A 1091 13.32 17.92 64.34
C THR A 1091 14.42 18.98 64.38
N ILE A 1092 14.79 19.43 65.58
CA ILE A 1092 15.80 20.46 65.91
C ILE A 1092 15.31 21.91 65.71
N TYR A 1093 14.57 22.40 66.72
CA TYR A 1093 14.92 23.59 67.49
C TYR A 1093 14.30 23.42 68.89
N ASP A 1094 15.14 22.98 69.83
CA ASP A 1094 15.27 23.56 71.19
C ASP A 1094 16.70 24.14 71.22
#